data_AF-A0A093ZD17-F1
#
_entry.id   AF-A0A093ZD17-F1
#
_cell.length_a   1.000
_cell.length_b   1.000
_cell.length_c   1.000
_cell.angle_alpha   90.00
_cell.angle_beta   90.00
_cell.angle_gamma   90.00
#
_symmetry.space_group_name_H-M   'P 1'
#
loop_
_entity.id
_entity.type
_entity.pdbx_description
1 polymer ?
#
loop_
_entity_poly.entity_id
_entity_poly.type
_entity_poly.pdbx_seq_one_letter_code
_entity_poly.pdbx_strand_id
1 'polypeptide(L)'
;MPPSTSLFRTSLWVLAGTGAIYAICLGALASPFVQRNALYMHKLHTAYFEDLNKPEQWGFANNQITPFNFTTPDDETLYAWHVMPLGLYAKHEEEILSQPSGLVEDITNTKAFDLLTKDPQARLIVSFHGNGGTVAQGWRPEIYRALSDGSTSTIHILAVDYRGYGYSSGVPTESGLVTDGIATVNWALNVAKIPPSRIVIVGHSLGTAVTAATVEHFAEQGVGFAGVVVIAPFSSLTTLLTRYSPGGLIPIFGPVGWVPGFHKWFLDLLVDKWNSAQRVANIVRISKRLKLFIVHARNDWNIPYTHSVTWFGAAANAATPGMSDEVFLEKKAANTVHMADGGSRSTWTAPGKYIQEILVPHGDTKVPEEAPASSAPAATADDASSGSEEDAPPSTSTDPNAAPKKKSKKKRSKKDRLKSAVGLTSKDDKPGESSSSADHNPVSALTKAQLNELLLMNPALAREVGLKDGEAATGTALEALKKLSLQDIMTGLAASGKNAKDIGSYKFWQTQPVRKFGETGEIEEGPFKVIDPEKVPKEPAAMMEGFEWVTMDLERDEELQEVFDLLNGHYVEDEESTFRFNYSKSFLKWALQAPGWRAEWHVGVRASKSRKLVAFISGVPVDLRVRQKVLKATEINFLCIHKKLRAKRLTPVLIKEITRRCYLLGIFQAIYTGGVVLPTPVSTCRYFHRSLDWMKLYEVGFSPLPPKSKPSYQVSKYRLPENTNTKGLRPMEARDIDAVLDLLKRYLARFDMAPVFTREEVEHWLLQKKADTPTKDQVVWSYVVEDPQTKKITDYFSFYSLESTVIDHPQHEVVRAAYLFYYATETGLTTPFDKPALKVRLNALMNDCLILAKRYKFDVFNSLTLMDNVLFLEDQKFGKGDGQLHYYLYNYNANPIAGGVDRRNEVDEAGMSGIGVAML
;
A
#
# COMPACT_ATOMS: atom_id res chain seq x y z
N MET A 1 20.83 -44.88 -22.12
CA MET A 1 20.84 -43.55 -21.47
C MET A 1 21.62 -42.58 -22.36
N PRO A 2 21.17 -41.33 -22.59
CA PRO A 2 22.00 -40.31 -23.23
C PRO A 2 23.06 -39.76 -22.25
N PRO A 3 24.23 -39.27 -22.71
CA PRO A 3 25.37 -38.96 -21.85
C PRO A 3 25.20 -37.64 -21.07
N SER A 4 25.34 -37.70 -19.74
CA SER A 4 25.24 -36.56 -18.82
C SER A 4 26.40 -35.55 -18.92
N THR A 5 27.52 -35.93 -19.56
CA THR A 5 28.76 -35.16 -19.65
C THR A 5 28.62 -33.86 -20.45
N SER A 6 27.71 -33.81 -21.43
CA SER A 6 27.47 -32.61 -22.26
C SER A 6 26.96 -31.42 -21.44
N LEU A 7 25.89 -31.64 -20.65
CA LEU A 7 25.26 -30.59 -19.84
C LEU A 7 26.20 -29.99 -18.79
N PHE A 8 27.15 -30.77 -18.27
CA PHE A 8 28.15 -30.28 -17.33
C PHE A 8 29.14 -29.32 -18.01
N ARG A 9 29.68 -29.69 -19.18
CA ARG A 9 30.56 -28.82 -19.97
C ARG A 9 29.87 -27.52 -20.39
N THR A 10 28.62 -27.58 -20.88
CA THR A 10 27.84 -26.37 -21.20
C THR A 10 27.63 -25.47 -19.99
N SER A 11 27.35 -26.05 -18.81
CA SER A 11 27.20 -25.28 -17.57
C SER A 11 28.50 -24.60 -17.13
N LEU A 12 29.65 -25.25 -17.33
CA LEU A 12 30.96 -24.69 -17.02
C LEU A 12 31.31 -23.50 -17.93
N TRP A 13 31.05 -23.62 -19.23
CA TRP A 13 31.27 -22.52 -20.19
C TRP A 13 30.35 -21.32 -19.94
N VAL A 14 29.09 -21.54 -19.55
CA VAL A 14 28.19 -20.44 -19.15
C VAL A 14 28.72 -19.72 -17.91
N LEU A 15 29.19 -20.46 -16.90
CA LEU A 15 29.79 -19.85 -15.70
C LEU A 15 31.05 -19.06 -16.03
N ALA A 16 31.97 -19.64 -16.83
CA ALA A 16 33.18 -18.96 -17.29
C ALA A 16 32.86 -17.68 -18.09
N GLY A 17 31.88 -17.73 -18.99
CA GLY A 17 31.42 -16.57 -19.74
C GLY A 17 30.85 -15.47 -18.85
N THR A 18 30.01 -15.81 -17.85
CA THR A 18 29.52 -14.83 -16.88
C THR A 18 30.63 -14.24 -16.01
N GLY A 19 31.63 -15.03 -15.65
CA GLY A 19 32.81 -14.56 -14.92
C GLY A 19 33.68 -13.60 -15.74
N ALA A 20 33.88 -13.91 -17.03
CA ALA A 20 34.62 -13.06 -17.96
C ALA A 20 33.90 -11.72 -18.20
N ILE A 21 32.59 -11.73 -18.45
CA ILE A 21 31.79 -10.50 -18.59
C ILE A 21 31.88 -9.65 -17.33
N TYR A 22 31.72 -10.25 -16.15
CA TYR A 22 31.83 -9.55 -14.87
C TYR A 22 33.23 -8.97 -14.61
N ALA A 23 34.29 -9.70 -14.97
CA ALA A 23 35.67 -9.20 -14.89
C ALA A 23 35.91 -8.04 -15.88
N ILE A 24 35.35 -8.09 -17.09
CA ILE A 24 35.38 -6.99 -18.07
C ILE A 24 34.63 -5.78 -17.53
N CYS A 25 33.47 -5.94 -16.90
CA CYS A 25 32.74 -4.82 -16.27
C CYS A 25 33.54 -4.18 -15.12
N LEU A 26 34.19 -4.96 -14.26
CA LEU A 26 35.07 -4.42 -13.21
C LEU A 26 36.32 -3.74 -13.79
N GLY A 27 36.93 -4.29 -14.83
CA GLY A 27 38.05 -3.67 -15.54
C GLY A 27 37.65 -2.35 -16.23
N ALA A 28 36.46 -2.31 -16.83
CA ALA A 28 35.90 -1.08 -17.40
C ALA A 28 35.66 -0.02 -16.31
N LEU A 29 35.17 -0.41 -15.13
CA LEU A 29 35.00 0.47 -13.96
C LEU A 29 36.33 0.94 -13.32
N ALA A 30 37.49 0.49 -13.79
CA ALA A 30 38.77 1.14 -13.47
C ALA A 30 39.04 2.38 -14.34
N SER A 31 38.27 2.61 -15.42
CA SER A 31 38.38 3.81 -16.26
C SER A 31 37.59 4.99 -15.67
N PRO A 32 38.21 6.16 -15.47
CA PRO A 32 37.53 7.39 -15.01
C PRO A 32 36.28 7.75 -15.83
N PHE A 33 36.33 7.54 -17.15
CA PHE A 33 35.19 7.81 -18.04
C PHE A 33 34.00 6.91 -17.72
N VAL A 34 34.23 5.62 -17.51
CA VAL A 34 33.17 4.64 -17.20
C VAL A 34 32.65 4.86 -15.79
N GLN A 35 33.53 5.15 -14.81
CA GLN A 35 33.12 5.51 -13.45
C GLN A 35 32.15 6.71 -13.45
N ARG A 36 32.50 7.81 -14.14
CA ARG A 36 31.68 9.02 -14.16
C ARG A 36 30.34 8.81 -14.88
N ASN A 37 30.32 8.08 -15.99
CA ASN A 37 29.05 7.74 -16.66
C ASN A 37 28.18 6.81 -15.79
N ALA A 38 28.76 5.85 -15.08
CA ALA A 38 28.02 4.94 -14.20
C ALA A 38 27.54 5.60 -12.88
N LEU A 39 28.29 6.58 -12.36
CA LEU A 39 27.95 7.34 -11.16
C LEU A 39 26.86 8.38 -11.45
N TYR A 40 27.10 9.24 -12.45
CA TYR A 40 26.27 10.41 -12.72
C TYR A 40 25.08 10.14 -13.64
N MET A 41 25.11 9.06 -14.43
CA MET A 41 24.05 8.63 -15.37
C MET A 41 23.44 9.78 -16.19
N HIS A 42 24.24 10.82 -16.48
CA HIS A 42 23.75 12.15 -16.86
C HIS A 42 23.00 12.17 -18.20
N LYS A 43 23.36 11.24 -19.10
CA LYS A 43 22.70 11.03 -20.40
C LYS A 43 21.51 10.06 -20.37
N LEU A 44 21.11 9.59 -19.18
CA LEU A 44 19.98 8.68 -18.98
C LEU A 44 18.84 9.44 -18.29
N HIS A 45 17.83 9.80 -19.09
CA HIS A 45 16.59 10.46 -18.68
C HIS A 45 15.38 9.74 -19.33
N THR A 46 14.16 10.15 -19.02
CA THR A 46 12.95 9.75 -19.80
C THR A 46 12.51 10.81 -20.79
N ALA A 47 12.88 12.07 -20.53
CA ALA A 47 12.63 13.24 -21.36
C ALA A 47 13.44 13.21 -22.67
N TYR A 48 13.13 12.26 -23.56
CA TYR A 48 13.72 12.13 -24.91
C TYR A 48 12.74 12.53 -26.02
N PHE A 49 11.45 12.62 -25.70
CA PHE A 49 10.35 13.11 -26.53
C PHE A 49 9.47 14.11 -25.74
N GLU A 50 10.05 14.58 -24.63
CA GLU A 50 9.60 15.55 -23.63
C GLU A 50 10.88 16.36 -23.35
N ASP A 51 10.79 17.65 -23.06
CA ASP A 51 11.93 18.60 -23.11
C ASP A 51 11.66 19.75 -22.08
N LEU A 52 12.40 20.87 -21.92
CA LEU A 52 12.54 21.58 -20.61
C LEU A 52 12.01 23.04 -20.39
N ASN A 53 11.40 23.82 -21.31
CA ASN A 53 10.97 25.26 -21.19
C ASN A 53 9.55 26.07 -21.35
N LYS A 54 8.22 25.97 -21.70
CA LYS A 54 6.99 25.21 -22.19
C LYS A 54 6.39 23.98 -21.42
N PRO A 55 5.81 24.14 -20.21
CA PRO A 55 5.80 23.19 -19.08
C PRO A 55 4.77 22.08 -18.93
N GLU A 56 3.67 22.19 -19.64
CA GLU A 56 2.38 21.65 -19.19
C GLU A 56 2.40 20.11 -19.17
N GLN A 57 3.30 19.53 -19.98
CA GLN A 57 3.64 18.11 -20.07
C GLN A 57 3.83 17.42 -18.70
N TRP A 58 4.40 18.10 -17.70
CA TRP A 58 4.64 17.50 -16.36
C TRP A 58 3.56 17.79 -15.31
N GLY A 59 2.36 18.21 -15.75
CA GLY A 59 1.19 18.42 -14.89
C GLY A 59 1.26 19.75 -14.13
N PHE A 60 1.58 20.81 -14.86
CA PHE A 60 1.72 22.17 -14.38
C PHE A 60 0.91 23.13 -15.29
N ALA A 61 0.67 24.39 -14.87
CA ALA A 61 0.07 25.41 -15.76
C ALA A 61 1.15 26.21 -16.52
N ASN A 62 0.73 27.15 -17.37
CA ASN A 62 1.61 27.92 -18.26
C ASN A 62 2.33 29.08 -17.53
N ASN A 63 3.54 29.45 -17.96
CA ASN A 63 4.38 30.54 -17.43
C ASN A 63 4.65 30.50 -15.91
N GLN A 64 4.41 29.37 -15.27
CA GLN A 64 4.50 29.19 -13.83
C GLN A 64 5.99 29.14 -13.38
N ILE A 65 6.89 28.32 -13.98
CA ILE A 65 8.37 28.44 -13.79
C ILE A 65 8.79 29.47 -14.82
N THR A 66 9.79 30.27 -14.48
CA THR A 66 10.66 30.87 -15.50
C THR A 66 11.88 29.96 -15.71
N PRO A 67 11.98 29.21 -16.83
CA PRO A 67 13.14 28.38 -17.12
C PRO A 67 14.22 29.26 -17.75
N PHE A 68 15.45 29.10 -17.30
CA PHE A 68 16.52 30.02 -17.60
C PHE A 68 17.89 29.35 -17.50
N ASN A 69 18.90 30.03 -18.04
CA ASN A 69 20.30 29.64 -17.94
C ASN A 69 21.09 30.64 -17.10
N PHE A 70 22.15 30.17 -16.43
CA PHE A 70 23.18 31.04 -15.85
C PHE A 70 24.56 30.38 -15.93
N THR A 71 25.63 31.17 -15.92
CA THR A 71 27.00 30.65 -16.06
C THR A 71 27.68 30.35 -14.73
N THR A 72 28.60 29.40 -14.74
CA THR A 72 29.52 29.11 -13.64
C THR A 72 30.76 30.01 -13.71
N PRO A 73 31.57 30.09 -12.63
CA PRO A 73 32.89 30.74 -12.66
C PRO A 73 33.95 30.05 -13.54
N ASP A 74 33.60 28.94 -14.18
CA ASP A 74 34.44 28.18 -15.13
C ASP A 74 33.76 28.01 -16.50
N ASP A 75 32.96 29.00 -16.89
CA ASP A 75 32.33 29.22 -18.20
C ASP A 75 31.38 28.10 -18.71
N GLU A 76 30.95 27.19 -17.82
CA GLU A 76 29.86 26.26 -18.11
C GLU A 76 28.51 26.96 -17.95
N THR A 77 27.54 26.61 -18.78
CA THR A 77 26.14 27.04 -18.66
C THR A 77 25.36 26.02 -17.86
N LEU A 78 24.63 26.47 -16.84
CA LEU A 78 23.71 25.63 -16.05
C LEU A 78 22.27 25.98 -16.36
N TYR A 79 21.50 24.92 -16.59
CA TYR A 79 20.09 24.92 -16.88
C TYR A 79 19.26 24.87 -15.59
N ALA A 80 18.29 25.77 -15.45
CA ALA A 80 17.55 25.92 -14.20
C ALA A 80 16.06 26.26 -14.37
N TRP A 81 15.30 25.83 -13.36
CA TRP A 81 13.87 26.04 -13.19
C TRP A 81 13.63 26.89 -11.92
N HIS A 82 13.25 28.15 -12.09
CA HIS A 82 12.70 28.95 -10.99
C HIS A 82 11.22 28.59 -10.77
N VAL A 83 10.95 27.70 -9.82
CA VAL A 83 9.63 27.16 -9.49
C VAL A 83 8.89 27.95 -8.43
N MET A 84 7.57 27.81 -8.46
CA MET A 84 6.66 28.21 -7.40
C MET A 84 5.54 27.14 -7.16
N PRO A 85 4.63 27.30 -6.17
CA PRO A 85 3.50 26.38 -5.85
C PRO A 85 2.17 26.32 -6.69
N LEU A 86 1.03 26.94 -6.28
CA LEU A 86 -0.33 26.76 -6.86
C LEU A 86 -1.23 28.01 -7.22
N GLY A 87 -1.58 28.93 -6.30
CA GLY A 87 -2.47 30.12 -6.48
C GLY A 87 -2.07 31.65 -6.30
N LEU A 88 -0.89 32.14 -5.89
CA LEU A 88 -0.33 33.51 -6.16
C LEU A 88 -0.04 33.72 -7.64
N TYR A 89 0.44 32.70 -8.34
CA TYR A 89 0.25 32.63 -9.79
C TYR A 89 -1.21 32.92 -10.14
N ALA A 90 -2.20 32.29 -9.48
CA ALA A 90 -3.62 32.61 -9.69
C ALA A 90 -4.06 33.99 -9.15
N LYS A 91 -3.24 34.70 -8.36
CA LYS A 91 -3.44 36.13 -8.00
C LYS A 91 -2.86 37.08 -9.05
N HIS A 92 -1.91 36.60 -9.87
CA HIS A 92 -1.21 37.35 -10.91
C HIS A 92 -1.35 36.69 -12.29
N GLU A 93 -2.39 35.87 -12.50
CA GLU A 93 -2.47 34.94 -13.64
C GLU A 93 -2.51 35.70 -14.97
N GLU A 94 -3.26 36.80 -15.02
CA GLU A 94 -3.32 37.70 -16.16
C GLU A 94 -1.95 38.34 -16.47
N GLU A 95 -1.20 38.76 -15.44
CA GLU A 95 0.15 39.32 -15.62
C GLU A 95 1.14 38.25 -16.09
N ILE A 96 1.05 37.03 -15.55
CA ILE A 96 1.97 35.93 -15.84
C ILE A 96 1.70 35.35 -17.24
N LEU A 97 0.44 35.11 -17.60
CA LEU A 97 0.04 34.67 -18.96
C LEU A 97 0.24 35.75 -20.05
N SER A 98 0.45 37.02 -19.67
CA SER A 98 0.80 38.09 -20.63
C SER A 98 2.25 38.06 -21.13
N GLN A 99 3.12 37.28 -20.47
CA GLN A 99 4.53 37.12 -20.85
C GLN A 99 4.73 35.96 -21.85
N PRO A 100 5.84 35.92 -22.60
CA PRO A 100 6.19 34.77 -23.40
C PRO A 100 6.44 33.51 -22.55
N SER A 101 5.94 32.36 -23.02
CA SER A 101 6.35 31.04 -22.54
C SER A 101 7.60 30.57 -23.27
N GLY A 102 8.52 29.92 -22.56
CA GLY A 102 9.78 29.42 -23.14
C GLY A 102 10.96 29.72 -22.23
N LEU A 103 12.15 29.35 -22.72
CA LEU A 103 13.42 29.72 -22.12
C LEU A 103 13.56 31.24 -22.17
N VAL A 104 13.86 31.88 -21.04
CA VAL A 104 14.17 33.32 -21.02
C VAL A 104 15.68 33.56 -21.00
N GLU A 105 16.13 34.55 -21.76
CA GLU A 105 17.53 35.00 -21.76
C GLU A 105 17.93 35.66 -20.44
N ASP A 106 17.03 36.48 -19.87
CA ASP A 106 17.23 37.17 -18.59
C ASP A 106 15.97 37.12 -17.73
N ILE A 107 15.98 36.16 -16.81
CA ILE A 107 14.96 35.94 -15.77
C ILE A 107 14.70 37.18 -14.91
N THR A 108 15.64 38.13 -14.79
CA THR A 108 15.42 39.31 -13.93
C THR A 108 14.31 40.25 -14.42
N ASN A 109 13.84 40.06 -15.67
CA ASN A 109 12.73 40.81 -16.26
C ASN A 109 11.36 40.13 -16.11
N THR A 110 11.26 38.90 -15.57
CA THR A 110 9.96 38.20 -15.47
C THR A 110 9.23 38.50 -14.17
N LYS A 111 7.89 38.50 -14.24
CA LYS A 111 7.00 38.68 -13.07
C LYS A 111 7.28 37.66 -11.96
N ALA A 112 7.68 36.43 -12.32
CA ALA A 112 8.02 35.39 -11.36
C ALA A 112 9.22 35.80 -10.48
N PHE A 113 10.31 36.25 -11.10
CA PHE A 113 11.48 36.77 -10.39
C PHE A 113 11.16 38.04 -9.60
N ASP A 114 10.31 38.89 -10.17
CA ASP A 114 9.83 40.13 -9.55
C ASP A 114 9.09 39.84 -8.23
N LEU A 115 8.23 38.81 -8.21
CA LEU A 115 7.51 38.34 -7.01
C LEU A 115 8.46 37.74 -5.96
N LEU A 116 9.44 36.91 -6.38
CA LEU A 116 10.48 36.34 -5.51
C LEU A 116 11.33 37.41 -4.80
N THR A 117 11.73 38.43 -5.54
CA THR A 117 12.68 39.43 -5.06
C THR A 117 12.01 40.57 -4.29
N LYS A 118 10.77 40.95 -4.64
CA LYS A 118 10.07 42.10 -4.00
C LYS A 118 9.35 41.74 -2.71
N ASP A 119 8.90 40.49 -2.49
CA ASP A 119 8.32 40.12 -1.19
C ASP A 119 9.44 39.94 -0.13
N PRO A 120 9.40 40.64 1.02
CA PRO A 120 10.35 40.44 2.12
C PRO A 120 10.27 39.04 2.79
N GLN A 121 9.15 38.33 2.71
CA GLN A 121 8.88 37.00 3.30
C GLN A 121 9.24 35.82 2.38
N ALA A 122 9.49 36.08 1.09
CA ALA A 122 9.70 35.04 0.09
C ALA A 122 10.87 34.10 0.42
N ARG A 123 10.61 32.80 0.63
CA ARG A 123 11.67 31.80 0.82
C ARG A 123 12.05 31.19 -0.52
N LEU A 124 13.33 30.83 -0.66
CA LEU A 124 13.86 30.16 -1.85
C LEU A 124 14.47 28.83 -1.46
N ILE A 125 13.96 27.74 -2.04
CA ILE A 125 14.48 26.38 -1.88
C ILE A 125 15.46 26.09 -3.04
N VAL A 126 16.77 26.06 -2.80
CA VAL A 126 17.74 25.60 -3.80
C VAL A 126 17.75 24.07 -3.80
N SER A 127 17.40 23.44 -4.93
CA SER A 127 17.11 22.00 -5.04
C SER A 127 18.12 21.26 -5.92
N PHE A 128 18.92 20.40 -5.30
CA PHE A 128 19.96 19.56 -5.91
C PHE A 128 19.48 18.10 -6.05
N HIS A 129 19.45 17.59 -7.29
CA HIS A 129 18.76 16.33 -7.64
C HIS A 129 19.61 15.04 -7.54
N GLY A 130 19.00 13.91 -7.91
CA GLY A 130 19.61 12.57 -7.84
C GLY A 130 20.62 12.26 -8.96
N ASN A 131 21.18 11.05 -8.93
CA ASN A 131 22.35 10.65 -9.72
C ASN A 131 22.09 10.33 -11.21
N GLY A 132 21.09 10.93 -11.85
CA GLY A 132 20.67 10.65 -13.23
C GLY A 132 19.33 11.33 -13.55
N GLY A 133 19.05 11.60 -14.81
CA GLY A 133 17.86 12.34 -15.26
C GLY A 133 17.87 13.84 -14.97
N THR A 134 17.05 14.58 -15.72
CA THR A 134 16.95 16.06 -15.75
C THR A 134 16.11 16.65 -14.60
N VAL A 135 16.02 17.98 -14.46
CA VAL A 135 15.12 18.65 -13.48
C VAL A 135 13.69 18.10 -13.52
N ALA A 136 13.18 17.76 -14.71
CA ALA A 136 11.83 17.22 -14.90
C ALA A 136 11.66 15.73 -14.51
N GLN A 137 12.74 15.00 -14.22
CA GLN A 137 12.73 13.54 -14.18
C GLN A 137 11.76 12.92 -13.16
N GLY A 138 10.77 12.19 -13.66
CA GLY A 138 9.93 11.27 -12.88
C GLY A 138 9.11 11.97 -11.79
N TRP A 139 9.45 11.72 -10.53
CA TRP A 139 8.74 12.29 -9.38
C TRP A 139 9.25 13.68 -8.94
N ARG A 140 10.19 14.29 -9.67
CA ARG A 140 10.70 15.64 -9.35
C ARG A 140 9.61 16.72 -9.45
N PRO A 141 8.78 16.79 -10.52
CA PRO A 141 7.63 17.70 -10.59
C PRO A 141 6.62 17.52 -9.45
N GLU A 142 6.37 16.29 -9.01
CA GLU A 142 5.51 16.01 -7.85
C GLU A 142 6.10 16.59 -6.55
N ILE A 143 7.42 16.39 -6.33
CA ILE A 143 8.13 16.97 -5.18
C ILE A 143 8.14 18.50 -5.26
N TYR A 144 8.32 19.08 -6.45
CA TYR A 144 8.30 20.53 -6.60
C TYR A 144 6.94 21.08 -6.16
N ARG A 145 5.82 20.55 -6.68
CA ARG A 145 4.47 20.89 -6.20
C ARG A 145 4.33 20.72 -4.68
N ALA A 146 4.63 19.53 -4.14
CA ALA A 146 4.43 19.25 -2.72
C ALA A 146 5.30 20.08 -1.74
N LEU A 147 6.56 20.36 -2.07
CA LEU A 147 7.42 21.24 -1.25
C LEU A 147 6.92 22.67 -1.27
N SER A 148 6.39 23.07 -2.41
CA SER A 148 5.94 24.41 -2.67
C SER A 148 4.58 24.65 -1.99
N ASP A 149 3.63 23.70 -2.05
CA ASP A 149 2.31 23.74 -1.38
C ASP A 149 2.40 23.91 0.15
N GLY A 150 3.60 23.85 0.72
CA GLY A 150 3.87 23.96 2.15
C GLY A 150 3.52 25.31 2.82
N SER A 151 3.23 26.40 2.10
CA SER A 151 2.88 27.72 2.70
C SER A 151 2.25 28.72 1.71
N THR A 152 1.77 29.90 2.18
CA THR A 152 0.88 30.82 1.39
C THR A 152 1.16 32.36 1.36
N SER A 153 1.81 32.89 0.28
CA SER A 153 2.03 34.27 -0.32
C SER A 153 3.23 34.45 -1.35
N THR A 154 4.15 33.46 -1.57
CA THR A 154 5.37 33.43 -2.44
C THR A 154 6.09 32.04 -2.70
N ILE A 155 6.36 31.14 -1.70
CA ILE A 155 7.62 30.31 -1.60
C ILE A 155 8.09 29.73 -2.94
N HIS A 156 9.32 30.01 -3.30
CA HIS A 156 9.91 29.59 -4.56
C HIS A 156 10.89 28.42 -4.37
N ILE A 157 11.16 27.71 -5.46
CA ILE A 157 12.23 26.71 -5.58
C ILE A 157 13.15 27.14 -6.74
N LEU A 158 14.44 26.91 -6.62
CA LEU A 158 15.40 26.95 -7.73
C LEU A 158 15.92 25.52 -7.91
N ALA A 159 15.37 24.80 -8.88
CA ALA A 159 15.90 23.51 -9.29
C ALA A 159 16.91 23.72 -10.43
N VAL A 160 18.01 22.97 -10.42
CA VAL A 160 19.12 23.12 -11.37
C VAL A 160 19.60 21.74 -11.83
N ASP A 161 19.84 21.59 -13.12
CA ASP A 161 20.56 20.45 -13.68
C ASP A 161 22.08 20.73 -13.61
N TYR A 162 22.88 19.79 -13.09
CA TYR A 162 24.34 19.96 -13.03
C TYR A 162 24.96 19.93 -14.44
N ARG A 163 26.24 20.34 -14.56
CA ARG A 163 26.95 20.30 -15.85
C ARG A 163 26.88 18.91 -16.51
N GLY A 164 26.44 18.88 -17.76
CA GLY A 164 26.20 17.68 -18.56
C GLY A 164 24.87 16.94 -18.31
N TYR A 165 23.97 17.47 -17.46
CA TYR A 165 22.58 17.01 -17.33
C TYR A 165 21.64 17.98 -18.04
N GLY A 166 20.54 17.48 -18.62
CA GLY A 166 19.56 18.34 -19.31
C GLY A 166 20.21 19.19 -20.40
N TYR A 167 20.06 20.51 -20.30
CA TYR A 167 20.72 21.49 -21.19
C TYR A 167 21.93 22.21 -20.56
N SER A 168 22.38 21.77 -19.38
CA SER A 168 23.63 22.25 -18.81
C SER A 168 24.81 21.74 -19.62
N SER A 169 25.73 22.63 -20.01
CA SER A 169 26.93 22.26 -20.77
C SER A 169 27.89 21.40 -19.95
N GLY A 170 28.97 20.91 -20.58
CA GLY A 170 30.08 20.31 -19.84
C GLY A 170 29.97 18.82 -19.54
N VAL A 171 30.73 18.38 -18.53
CA VAL A 171 30.85 16.97 -18.13
C VAL A 171 30.89 16.85 -16.60
N PRO A 172 30.06 16.00 -15.97
CA PRO A 172 29.98 15.93 -14.52
C PRO A 172 31.21 15.27 -13.88
N THR A 173 31.69 15.90 -12.82
CA THR A 173 32.83 15.48 -11.97
C THR A 173 32.57 15.94 -10.53
N GLU A 174 33.24 15.37 -9.51
CA GLU A 174 33.04 15.83 -8.12
C GLU A 174 33.34 17.33 -7.97
N SER A 175 34.45 17.81 -8.52
CA SER A 175 34.79 19.24 -8.51
C SER A 175 33.78 20.09 -9.29
N GLY A 176 33.34 19.63 -10.47
CA GLY A 176 32.39 20.35 -11.31
C GLY A 176 31.04 20.54 -10.63
N LEU A 177 30.45 19.46 -10.09
CA LEU A 177 29.16 19.55 -9.37
C LEU A 177 29.24 20.43 -8.12
N VAL A 178 30.41 20.51 -7.47
CA VAL A 178 30.63 21.45 -6.36
C VAL A 178 30.67 22.89 -6.85
N THR A 179 31.38 23.18 -7.95
CA THR A 179 31.34 24.49 -8.61
C THR A 179 29.92 24.86 -9.04
N ASP A 180 29.14 23.90 -9.58
CA ASP A 180 27.76 24.13 -10.02
C ASP A 180 26.85 24.52 -8.85
N GLY A 181 26.94 23.81 -7.73
CA GLY A 181 26.19 24.15 -6.52
C GLY A 181 26.59 25.50 -5.93
N ILE A 182 27.89 25.84 -5.98
CA ILE A 182 28.40 27.16 -5.56
C ILE A 182 27.88 28.27 -6.49
N ALA A 183 27.89 28.05 -7.81
CA ALA A 183 27.35 28.98 -8.80
C ALA A 183 25.84 29.21 -8.59
N THR A 184 25.07 28.15 -8.38
CA THR A 184 23.63 28.20 -8.11
C THR A 184 23.29 29.06 -6.89
N VAL A 185 24.04 28.89 -5.79
CA VAL A 185 23.83 29.69 -4.58
C VAL A 185 24.36 31.11 -4.75
N ASN A 186 25.46 31.32 -5.48
CA ASN A 186 25.94 32.66 -5.83
C ASN A 186 24.96 33.43 -6.73
N TRP A 187 24.24 32.76 -7.64
CA TRP A 187 23.14 33.38 -8.39
C TRP A 187 22.03 33.85 -7.44
N ALA A 188 21.60 33.00 -6.51
CA ALA A 188 20.56 33.34 -5.52
C ALA A 188 20.98 34.50 -4.59
N LEU A 189 22.24 34.56 -4.18
CA LEU A 189 22.79 35.58 -3.28
C LEU A 189 23.10 36.92 -3.97
N ASN A 190 23.57 36.90 -5.22
CA ASN A 190 24.13 38.09 -5.88
C ASN A 190 23.23 38.64 -7.00
N VAL A 191 22.54 37.77 -7.75
CA VAL A 191 21.61 38.17 -8.83
C VAL A 191 20.21 38.36 -8.25
N ALA A 192 19.63 37.31 -7.66
CA ALA A 192 18.31 37.38 -6.99
C ALA A 192 18.36 38.10 -5.63
N LYS A 193 19.55 38.35 -5.07
CA LYS A 193 19.77 39.12 -3.83
C LYS A 193 18.99 38.62 -2.62
N ILE A 194 18.63 37.33 -2.62
CA ILE A 194 17.89 36.69 -1.53
C ILE A 194 18.86 36.48 -0.36
N PRO A 195 18.60 37.01 0.84
CA PRO A 195 19.53 36.87 1.95
C PRO A 195 19.61 35.40 2.40
N PRO A 196 20.77 34.91 2.90
CA PRO A 196 20.94 33.52 3.34
C PRO A 196 19.86 33.03 4.33
N SER A 197 19.34 33.93 5.17
CA SER A 197 18.26 33.68 6.13
C SER A 197 16.88 33.40 5.50
N ARG A 198 16.73 33.55 4.18
CA ARG A 198 15.54 33.19 3.38
C ARG A 198 15.78 31.97 2.46
N ILE A 199 17.03 31.50 2.34
CA ILE A 199 17.40 30.37 1.48
C ILE A 199 17.42 29.06 2.29
N VAL A 200 16.78 28.01 1.76
CA VAL A 200 16.90 26.63 2.24
C VAL A 200 17.58 25.81 1.14
N ILE A 201 18.58 25.01 1.46
CA ILE A 201 19.24 24.13 0.48
C ILE A 201 18.79 22.69 0.68
N VAL A 202 18.26 22.06 -0.36
CA VAL A 202 17.70 20.71 -0.36
C VAL A 202 18.48 19.83 -1.33
N GLY A 203 18.91 18.65 -0.88
CA GLY A 203 19.59 17.66 -1.72
C GLY A 203 18.92 16.29 -1.65
N HIS A 204 18.81 15.58 -2.76
CA HIS A 204 18.30 14.20 -2.82
C HIS A 204 19.30 13.23 -3.45
N SER A 205 19.55 12.08 -2.81
CA SER A 205 20.53 11.08 -3.27
C SER A 205 21.91 11.71 -3.52
N LEU A 206 22.43 11.73 -4.76
CA LEU A 206 23.67 12.42 -5.13
C LEU A 206 23.69 13.89 -4.66
N GLY A 207 22.58 14.61 -4.84
CA GLY A 207 22.46 16.01 -4.47
C GLY A 207 22.70 16.28 -2.98
N THR A 208 22.60 15.28 -2.10
CA THR A 208 23.01 15.44 -0.70
C THR A 208 24.51 15.74 -0.55
N ALA A 209 25.34 15.12 -1.38
CA ALA A 209 26.79 15.32 -1.37
C ALA A 209 27.19 16.69 -1.97
N VAL A 210 26.46 17.12 -3.01
CA VAL A 210 26.56 18.49 -3.56
C VAL A 210 26.15 19.51 -2.51
N THR A 211 24.97 19.36 -1.90
CA THR A 211 24.49 20.19 -0.78
C THR A 211 25.53 20.31 0.33
N ALA A 212 26.15 19.20 0.75
CA ALA A 212 27.15 19.22 1.80
C ALA A 212 28.40 20.03 1.40
N ALA A 213 28.91 19.87 0.19
CA ALA A 213 30.08 20.60 -0.29
C ALA A 213 29.82 22.10 -0.54
N THR A 214 28.65 22.45 -1.11
CA THR A 214 28.24 23.84 -1.28
C THR A 214 28.04 24.53 0.07
N VAL A 215 27.34 23.88 1.02
CA VAL A 215 27.15 24.44 2.37
C VAL A 215 28.48 24.56 3.13
N GLU A 216 29.43 23.63 2.95
CA GLU A 216 30.79 23.71 3.52
C GLU A 216 31.50 24.99 3.04
N HIS A 217 31.56 25.22 1.72
CA HIS A 217 32.21 26.40 1.12
C HIS A 217 31.64 27.74 1.61
N PHE A 218 30.32 27.86 1.78
CA PHE A 218 29.70 29.08 2.30
C PHE A 218 29.83 29.20 3.83
N ALA A 219 29.84 28.09 4.57
CA ALA A 219 30.06 28.09 6.01
C ALA A 219 31.51 28.46 6.40
N GLU A 220 32.50 28.14 5.54
CA GLU A 220 33.88 28.65 5.66
C GLU A 220 33.95 30.18 5.56
N GLN A 221 33.09 30.77 4.73
CA GLN A 221 32.92 32.24 4.60
C GLN A 221 32.02 32.84 5.72
N GLY A 222 31.57 32.03 6.68
CA GLY A 222 30.70 32.44 7.77
C GLY A 222 29.22 32.64 7.40
N VAL A 223 28.82 32.29 6.18
CA VAL A 223 27.44 32.34 5.70
C VAL A 223 26.66 31.14 6.25
N GLY A 224 25.44 31.39 6.76
CA GLY A 224 24.55 30.36 7.29
C GLY A 224 23.14 30.50 6.73
N PHE A 225 22.63 29.42 6.14
CA PHE A 225 21.33 29.36 5.48
C PHE A 225 20.16 29.17 6.47
N ALA A 226 18.93 29.45 6.02
CA ALA A 226 17.71 29.27 6.81
C ALA A 226 17.49 27.81 7.23
N GLY A 227 17.92 26.87 6.38
CA GLY A 227 17.97 25.43 6.65
C GLY A 227 18.72 24.66 5.56
N VAL A 228 19.12 23.44 5.91
CA VAL A 228 19.75 22.47 5.02
C VAL A 228 19.00 21.15 5.18
N VAL A 229 18.49 20.59 4.10
CA VAL A 229 17.74 19.32 4.09
C VAL A 229 18.45 18.34 3.15
N VAL A 230 18.71 17.13 3.63
CA VAL A 230 19.34 16.07 2.84
C VAL A 230 18.50 14.80 2.92
N ILE A 231 18.17 14.24 1.75
CA ILE A 231 17.18 13.19 1.60
C ILE A 231 17.83 11.99 0.91
N ALA A 232 17.66 10.79 1.49
CA ALA A 232 18.40 9.59 1.13
C ALA A 232 19.95 9.77 1.04
N PRO A 233 20.61 10.39 2.06
CA PRO A 233 22.04 10.68 2.01
C PRO A 233 22.92 9.44 2.09
N PHE A 234 24.07 9.49 1.42
CA PHE A 234 25.12 8.45 1.46
C PHE A 234 26.40 9.00 2.12
N SER A 235 27.07 8.20 2.97
CA SER A 235 28.18 8.67 3.81
C SER A 235 29.46 8.97 3.04
N SER A 236 29.79 8.10 2.07
CA SER A 236 30.71 8.38 0.96
C SER A 236 30.44 7.40 -0.19
N LEU A 237 30.87 7.72 -1.42
CA LEU A 237 30.71 6.79 -2.54
C LEU A 237 31.51 5.50 -2.31
N THR A 238 32.71 5.64 -1.72
CA THR A 238 33.54 4.51 -1.29
C THR A 238 32.82 3.60 -0.31
N THR A 239 32.07 4.15 0.66
CA THR A 239 31.27 3.35 1.60
C THR A 239 30.09 2.69 0.89
N LEU A 240 29.34 3.45 0.08
CA LEU A 240 28.15 3.00 -0.62
C LEU A 240 28.46 1.78 -1.51
N LEU A 241 29.50 1.88 -2.35
CA LEU A 241 29.88 0.81 -3.29
C LEU A 241 30.24 -0.52 -2.62
N THR A 242 30.71 -0.52 -1.36
CA THR A 242 31.00 -1.78 -0.63
C THR A 242 29.76 -2.64 -0.39
N ARG A 243 28.56 -2.05 -0.39
CA ARG A 243 27.27 -2.73 -0.15
C ARG A 243 26.26 -2.56 -1.30
N TYR A 244 26.49 -1.60 -2.19
CA TYR A 244 25.62 -1.32 -3.32
C TYR A 244 25.39 -2.57 -4.19
N SER A 245 24.12 -2.81 -4.48
CA SER A 245 23.63 -4.03 -5.11
C SER A 245 22.64 -3.65 -6.21
N PRO A 246 23.09 -3.44 -7.46
CA PRO A 246 22.21 -3.06 -8.58
C PRO A 246 21.01 -4.01 -8.69
N GLY A 247 19.79 -3.46 -8.65
CA GLY A 247 18.54 -4.22 -8.67
C GLY A 247 18.33 -5.15 -7.46
N GLY A 248 19.08 -5.00 -6.36
CA GLY A 248 18.99 -5.81 -5.15
C GLY A 248 19.46 -7.27 -5.28
N LEU A 249 20.09 -7.65 -6.39
CA LEU A 249 20.37 -9.07 -6.71
C LEU A 249 21.69 -9.61 -6.14
N ILE A 250 22.80 -8.90 -6.36
CA ILE A 250 24.15 -9.26 -5.90
C ILE A 250 24.93 -7.95 -5.62
N PRO A 251 25.64 -7.80 -4.49
CA PRO A 251 26.55 -6.67 -4.26
C PRO A 251 27.68 -6.64 -5.30
N ILE A 252 28.10 -5.44 -5.74
CA ILE A 252 29.09 -5.29 -6.83
C ILE A 252 30.35 -6.13 -6.61
N PHE A 253 30.89 -6.17 -5.39
CA PHE A 253 32.10 -6.94 -5.06
C PHE A 253 31.86 -8.41 -4.69
N GLY A 254 30.61 -8.87 -4.55
CA GLY A 254 30.27 -10.19 -4.00
C GLY A 254 31.06 -11.37 -4.60
N PRO A 255 31.18 -11.49 -5.95
CA PRO A 255 31.97 -12.53 -6.60
C PRO A 255 33.51 -12.46 -6.39
N VAL A 256 34.09 -11.28 -6.11
CA VAL A 256 35.53 -11.11 -5.82
C VAL A 256 35.80 -10.95 -4.31
N GLY A 257 34.75 -10.97 -3.47
CA GLY A 257 34.86 -10.61 -2.05
C GLY A 257 35.77 -11.52 -1.19
N TRP A 258 36.22 -12.65 -1.75
CA TRP A 258 37.17 -13.59 -1.17
C TRP A 258 38.64 -13.25 -1.47
N VAL A 259 38.93 -12.32 -2.38
CA VAL A 259 40.30 -11.91 -2.74
C VAL A 259 40.79 -10.83 -1.77
N PRO A 260 41.81 -11.09 -0.94
CA PRO A 260 42.34 -10.10 0.00
C PRO A 260 42.85 -8.86 -0.73
N GLY A 261 42.60 -7.67 -0.17
CA GLY A 261 43.07 -6.40 -0.73
C GLY A 261 42.32 -5.88 -1.97
N PHE A 262 41.62 -6.72 -2.73
CA PHE A 262 40.95 -6.30 -3.99
C PHE A 262 39.98 -5.14 -3.80
N HIS A 263 39.14 -5.19 -2.76
CA HIS A 263 38.25 -4.09 -2.40
C HIS A 263 39.00 -2.77 -2.20
N LYS A 264 40.13 -2.80 -1.48
CA LYS A 264 40.93 -1.59 -1.22
C LYS A 264 41.51 -1.05 -2.53
N TRP A 265 42.16 -1.90 -3.32
CA TRP A 265 42.72 -1.55 -4.62
C TRP A 265 41.68 -0.90 -5.55
N PHE A 266 40.46 -1.45 -5.63
CA PHE A 266 39.40 -0.88 -6.46
C PHE A 266 38.86 0.44 -5.88
N LEU A 267 38.70 0.56 -4.56
CA LEU A 267 38.24 1.80 -3.92
C LEU A 267 39.28 2.92 -4.00
N ASP A 268 40.56 2.59 -4.01
CA ASP A 268 41.67 3.54 -4.23
C ASP A 268 41.66 4.09 -5.67
N LEU A 269 41.21 3.29 -6.65
CA LEU A 269 41.02 3.66 -8.07
C LEU A 269 39.76 4.50 -8.36
N LEU A 270 38.87 4.73 -7.40
CA LEU A 270 37.71 5.63 -7.59
C LEU A 270 38.21 7.08 -7.70
N VAL A 271 37.86 7.78 -8.77
CA VAL A 271 38.31 9.17 -9.00
C VAL A 271 37.51 10.14 -8.13
N ASP A 272 36.20 10.10 -8.27
CA ASP A 272 35.25 10.92 -7.52
C ASP A 272 34.83 10.12 -6.28
N LYS A 273 34.89 10.70 -5.07
CA LYS A 273 34.82 9.96 -3.79
C LYS A 273 33.68 10.42 -2.87
N TRP A 274 33.26 11.68 -2.99
CA TRP A 274 32.14 12.29 -2.30
C TRP A 274 32.15 12.00 -0.79
N ASN A 275 33.11 12.56 -0.05
CA ASN A 275 33.31 12.29 1.38
C ASN A 275 32.29 13.01 2.31
N SER A 276 31.01 12.91 1.98
CA SER A 276 29.92 13.75 2.51
C SER A 276 29.81 13.76 4.03
N ALA A 277 29.98 12.62 4.71
CA ALA A 277 29.91 12.58 6.17
C ALA A 277 31.03 13.40 6.86
N GLN A 278 32.22 13.51 6.24
CA GLN A 278 33.27 14.40 6.74
C GLN A 278 32.95 15.87 6.48
N ARG A 279 32.43 16.19 5.28
CA ARG A 279 31.98 17.56 4.95
C ARG A 279 30.92 18.06 5.93
N VAL A 280 29.95 17.22 6.25
CA VAL A 280 28.90 17.50 7.25
C VAL A 280 29.50 17.74 8.64
N ALA A 281 30.49 16.95 9.06
CA ALA A 281 31.21 17.19 10.30
C ALA A 281 32.01 18.51 10.28
N ASN A 282 32.54 18.94 9.13
CA ASN A 282 33.21 20.22 8.97
C ASN A 282 32.23 21.39 9.03
N ILE A 283 31.14 21.35 8.25
CA ILE A 283 30.01 22.30 8.30
C ILE A 283 29.57 22.51 9.75
N VAL A 284 29.29 21.43 10.47
CA VAL A 284 28.83 21.51 11.86
C VAL A 284 29.88 22.12 12.79
N ARG A 285 31.20 21.91 12.56
CA ARG A 285 32.25 22.58 13.36
C ARG A 285 32.25 24.10 13.12
N ILE A 286 32.31 24.51 11.86
CA ILE A 286 32.57 25.91 11.46
C ILE A 286 31.31 26.81 11.52
N SER A 287 30.12 26.27 11.26
CA SER A 287 28.87 27.05 11.26
C SER A 287 28.52 27.60 12.66
N LYS A 288 28.44 28.93 12.79
CA LYS A 288 27.91 29.61 14.00
C LYS A 288 26.42 29.37 14.22
N ARG A 289 25.66 29.17 13.13
CA ARG A 289 24.24 28.78 13.13
C ARG A 289 24.00 27.74 12.05
N LEU A 290 23.25 26.69 12.37
CA LEU A 290 22.92 25.62 11.43
C LEU A 290 21.58 24.99 11.80
N LYS A 291 20.71 24.75 10.81
CA LYS A 291 19.58 23.82 10.91
C LYS A 291 19.75 22.74 9.85
N LEU A 292 20.08 21.52 10.24
CA LEU A 292 20.32 20.38 9.36
C LEU A 292 19.24 19.32 9.58
N PHE A 293 18.53 18.96 8.52
CA PHE A 293 17.50 17.92 8.51
C PHE A 293 17.96 16.77 7.60
N ILE A 294 17.91 15.54 8.10
CA ILE A 294 18.46 14.34 7.48
C ILE A 294 17.32 13.32 7.35
N VAL A 295 16.77 13.14 6.15
CA VAL A 295 15.56 12.34 5.92
C VAL A 295 15.91 11.05 5.17
N HIS A 296 15.49 9.89 5.68
CA HIS A 296 15.72 8.60 5.00
C HIS A 296 14.56 7.62 5.22
N ALA A 297 14.22 6.88 4.17
CA ALA A 297 13.29 5.75 4.24
C ALA A 297 13.98 4.45 4.67
N ARG A 298 13.42 3.72 5.65
CA ARG A 298 13.98 2.45 6.16
C ARG A 298 13.91 1.31 5.13
N ASN A 299 13.04 1.40 4.13
CA ASN A 299 12.90 0.47 3.03
C ASN A 299 13.66 0.89 1.74
N ASP A 300 14.48 1.94 1.79
CA ASP A 300 15.34 2.33 0.66
C ASP A 300 16.27 1.16 0.27
N TRP A 301 16.13 0.74 -0.99
CA TRP A 301 16.81 -0.41 -1.58
C TRP A 301 18.02 -0.02 -2.43
N ASN A 302 18.23 1.29 -2.67
CA ASN A 302 19.36 1.84 -3.40
C ASN A 302 20.44 2.38 -2.44
N ILE A 303 20.05 3.16 -1.43
CA ILE A 303 20.94 3.72 -0.41
C ILE A 303 20.45 3.26 0.98
N PRO A 304 21.12 2.30 1.64
CA PRO A 304 20.67 1.82 2.95
C PRO A 304 20.63 2.94 4.01
N TYR A 305 19.51 3.08 4.73
CA TYR A 305 19.29 4.14 5.72
C TYR A 305 20.37 4.26 6.80
N THR A 306 21.19 3.23 7.02
CA THR A 306 22.39 3.28 7.86
C THR A 306 23.36 4.41 7.49
N HIS A 307 23.35 4.90 6.24
CA HIS A 307 24.15 6.06 5.86
C HIS A 307 23.65 7.38 6.49
N SER A 308 22.33 7.58 6.65
CA SER A 308 21.79 8.72 7.42
C SER A 308 22.20 8.66 8.90
N VAL A 309 22.24 7.46 9.48
CA VAL A 309 22.72 7.24 10.85
C VAL A 309 24.19 7.62 10.99
N THR A 310 25.02 7.30 9.99
CA THR A 310 26.43 7.76 9.91
C THR A 310 26.53 9.27 9.77
N TRP A 311 25.70 9.90 8.93
CA TRP A 311 25.64 11.37 8.79
C TRP A 311 25.25 12.05 10.11
N PHE A 312 24.19 11.58 10.78
CA PHE A 312 23.73 12.14 12.06
C PHE A 312 24.78 11.95 13.15
N GLY A 313 25.46 10.81 13.22
CA GLY A 313 26.57 10.59 14.15
C GLY A 313 27.76 11.51 13.89
N ALA A 314 28.17 11.66 12.63
CA ALA A 314 29.23 12.59 12.25
C ALA A 314 28.88 14.05 12.58
N ALA A 315 27.62 14.44 12.39
CA ALA A 315 27.10 15.75 12.76
C ALA A 315 27.04 15.95 14.29
N ALA A 316 26.50 14.99 15.05
CA ALA A 316 26.41 15.06 16.51
C ALA A 316 27.80 15.14 17.17
N ASN A 317 28.75 14.30 16.75
CA ASN A 317 30.12 14.28 17.26
C ASN A 317 30.91 15.56 16.89
N ALA A 318 30.56 16.21 15.76
CA ALA A 318 31.07 17.53 15.41
C ALA A 318 30.42 18.67 16.21
N ALA A 319 29.14 18.52 16.60
CA ALA A 319 28.43 19.48 17.45
C ALA A 319 28.83 19.38 18.93
N THR A 320 29.34 18.23 19.37
CA THR A 320 29.78 18.01 20.77
C THR A 320 31.02 17.09 20.81
N PRO A 321 32.23 17.62 20.52
CA PRO A 321 33.46 16.85 20.51
C PRO A 321 33.82 16.24 21.87
N GLY A 322 34.57 15.13 21.85
CA GLY A 322 35.06 14.44 23.06
C GLY A 322 34.04 13.50 23.73
N MET A 323 32.87 13.30 23.12
CA MET A 323 31.89 12.32 23.58
C MET A 323 32.31 10.88 23.22
N SER A 324 32.05 9.92 24.11
CA SER A 324 32.19 8.48 23.80
C SER A 324 30.97 7.98 23.02
N ASP A 325 31.15 6.90 22.24
CA ASP A 325 30.06 6.31 21.46
C ASP A 325 28.88 5.86 22.34
N GLU A 326 29.14 5.40 23.57
CA GLU A 326 28.12 5.04 24.56
C GLU A 326 27.23 6.24 24.94
N VAL A 327 27.85 7.38 25.28
CA VAL A 327 27.13 8.61 25.65
C VAL A 327 26.45 9.25 24.43
N PHE A 328 27.00 9.08 23.22
CA PHE A 328 26.31 9.45 21.99
C PHE A 328 25.05 8.60 21.75
N LEU A 329 25.14 7.27 21.90
CA LEU A 329 24.01 6.37 21.73
C LEU A 329 22.91 6.61 22.78
N GLU A 330 23.30 6.79 24.04
CA GLU A 330 22.39 7.16 25.14
C GLU A 330 21.66 8.48 24.85
N LYS A 331 22.40 9.55 24.52
CA LYS A 331 21.81 10.85 24.18
C LYS A 331 20.97 10.80 22.90
N LYS A 332 21.36 10.01 21.89
CA LYS A 332 20.55 9.84 20.69
C LYS A 332 19.23 9.16 21.04
N ALA A 333 19.25 8.06 21.80
CA ALA A 333 18.03 7.37 22.24
C ALA A 333 17.12 8.30 23.04
N ALA A 334 17.66 9.02 24.04
CA ALA A 334 16.91 9.96 24.87
C ALA A 334 16.27 11.14 24.08
N ASN A 335 16.84 11.51 22.92
CA ASN A 335 16.30 12.55 22.03
C ASN A 335 15.67 11.99 20.75
N THR A 336 15.31 10.70 20.71
CA THR A 336 14.58 10.07 19.59
C THR A 336 13.09 9.98 19.91
N VAL A 337 12.28 10.76 19.20
CA VAL A 337 10.82 10.66 19.27
C VAL A 337 10.36 9.59 18.28
N HIS A 338 9.82 8.49 18.77
CA HIS A 338 9.15 7.48 17.94
C HIS A 338 7.73 7.94 17.59
N MET A 339 7.36 7.85 16.31
CA MET A 339 6.13 8.42 15.73
C MET A 339 5.18 7.32 15.24
N ALA A 340 5.20 6.17 15.92
CA ALA A 340 4.57 4.91 15.47
C ALA A 340 4.94 4.60 13.99
N ASP A 341 3.96 4.42 13.11
CA ASP A 341 4.17 4.11 11.70
C ASP A 341 4.65 5.31 10.86
N GLY A 342 4.72 6.52 11.44
CA GLY A 342 5.52 7.65 10.92
C GLY A 342 7.03 7.49 11.16
N GLY A 343 7.46 6.47 11.91
CA GLY A 343 8.87 6.12 12.10
C GLY A 343 9.51 6.76 13.33
N SER A 344 10.65 7.44 13.16
CA SER A 344 11.40 7.97 14.30
C SER A 344 12.22 9.22 13.97
N ARG A 345 12.18 10.21 14.86
CA ARG A 345 12.82 11.52 14.71
C ARG A 345 13.86 11.76 15.81
N SER A 346 15.14 11.56 15.48
CA SER A 346 16.29 11.82 16.36
C SER A 346 16.65 13.30 16.31
N THR A 347 16.73 14.01 17.44
CA THR A 347 17.08 15.44 17.47
C THR A 347 18.36 15.68 18.28
N TRP A 348 19.22 16.58 17.82
CA TRP A 348 20.45 16.96 18.51
C TRP A 348 20.62 18.48 18.49
N THR A 349 20.76 19.08 19.66
CA THR A 349 20.89 20.54 19.83
C THR A 349 22.19 20.89 20.54
N ALA A 350 22.93 21.83 19.95
CA ALA A 350 24.10 22.48 20.55
C ALA A 350 23.98 24.00 20.34
N PRO A 351 24.83 24.85 20.97
CA PRO A 351 24.74 26.30 20.82
C PRO A 351 24.75 26.75 19.35
N GLY A 352 23.62 27.32 18.90
CA GLY A 352 23.37 27.75 17.51
C GLY A 352 23.05 26.63 16.51
N LYS A 353 23.12 25.36 16.89
CA LYS A 353 23.11 24.20 15.98
C LYS A 353 21.93 23.28 16.30
N TYR A 354 21.07 23.06 15.32
CA TYR A 354 19.95 22.12 15.36
C TYR A 354 20.16 21.07 14.27
N ILE A 355 20.26 19.80 14.65
CA ILE A 355 20.45 18.67 13.74
C ILE A 355 19.32 17.68 14.01
N GLN A 356 18.64 17.21 12.97
CA GLN A 356 17.51 16.29 13.13
C GLN A 356 17.53 15.22 12.04
N GLU A 357 17.48 13.95 12.46
CA GLU A 357 17.30 12.80 11.57
C GLU A 357 15.84 12.33 11.63
N ILE A 358 15.24 12.08 10.47
CA ILE A 358 13.87 11.58 10.30
C ILE A 358 13.97 10.26 9.52
N LEU A 359 13.69 9.15 10.20
CA LEU A 359 13.68 7.80 9.63
C LEU A 359 12.24 7.29 9.49
N VAL A 360 11.63 7.51 8.33
CA VAL A 360 10.30 6.99 8.00
C VAL A 360 10.36 5.48 7.69
N PRO A 361 9.31 4.67 7.97
CA PRO A 361 9.34 3.24 7.63
C PRO A 361 9.24 2.99 6.12
N HIS A 362 8.51 3.87 5.43
CA HIS A 362 8.23 3.81 4.01
C HIS A 362 8.56 5.14 3.32
N GLY A 363 9.40 5.05 2.31
CA GLY A 363 9.33 5.89 1.11
C GLY A 363 9.21 4.96 -0.09
N ASP A 364 8.83 5.50 -1.24
CA ASP A 364 9.18 4.86 -2.50
C ASP A 364 10.62 5.32 -2.86
N THR A 365 11.01 5.29 -4.13
CA THR A 365 12.06 6.22 -4.61
C THR A 365 11.59 7.68 -4.57
N LYS A 366 10.28 7.90 -4.44
CA LYS A 366 9.65 9.15 -4.01
C LYS A 366 9.98 9.46 -2.54
N VAL A 367 10.44 10.68 -2.31
CA VAL A 367 10.66 11.29 -0.99
C VAL A 367 9.37 11.25 -0.15
N PRO A 368 9.42 10.98 1.17
CA PRO A 368 8.23 11.04 2.02
C PRO A 368 7.67 12.46 2.12
N GLU A 369 6.34 12.58 2.16
CA GLU A 369 5.62 13.86 2.34
C GLU A 369 5.98 14.57 3.67
N GLU A 370 6.51 13.85 4.65
CA GLU A 370 6.96 14.40 5.95
C GLU A 370 8.37 15.03 5.93
N ALA A 371 8.74 15.72 4.85
CA ALA A 371 9.82 16.70 4.90
C ALA A 371 9.40 17.88 5.83
N PRO A 372 10.24 18.33 6.79
CA PRO A 372 9.78 19.18 7.90
C PRO A 372 9.61 20.67 7.52
N ALA A 373 8.61 20.98 6.69
CA ALA A 373 8.20 22.36 6.40
C ALA A 373 7.53 23.06 7.61
N SER A 374 6.86 22.30 8.48
CA SER A 374 5.91 22.78 9.49
C SER A 374 6.51 23.23 10.84
N SER A 375 7.83 23.47 10.93
CA SER A 375 8.49 23.96 12.15
C SER A 375 9.29 25.26 11.99
N ALA A 376 9.03 26.03 10.94
CA ALA A 376 9.33 27.47 10.90
C ALA A 376 8.10 28.23 11.42
N PRO A 377 8.24 29.22 12.33
CA PRO A 377 7.11 30.07 12.71
C PRO A 377 6.63 30.85 11.48
N ALA A 378 5.31 31.01 11.38
CA ALA A 378 4.67 31.48 10.16
C ALA A 378 5.10 32.91 9.77
N ALA A 379 5.62 33.00 8.55
CA ALA A 379 5.33 34.11 7.66
C ALA A 379 4.92 33.50 6.32
N THR A 380 3.77 33.95 5.83
CA THR A 380 3.06 33.67 4.57
C THR A 380 3.96 33.57 3.31
N ALA A 381 3.92 32.48 2.51
CA ALA A 381 4.48 32.40 1.13
C ALA A 381 4.06 31.07 0.28
N ASP A 382 3.27 30.73 -0.83
CA ASP A 382 2.52 30.98 -2.19
C ASP A 382 3.22 31.06 -3.61
N ASP A 383 3.11 29.99 -4.42
CA ASP A 383 2.62 29.82 -5.83
C ASP A 383 3.10 30.58 -7.12
N ALA A 384 3.21 29.98 -8.35
CA ALA A 384 3.03 28.58 -8.82
C ALA A 384 3.93 28.01 -9.99
N SER A 385 3.98 26.66 -10.13
CA SER A 385 4.91 25.71 -10.86
C SER A 385 6.05 26.19 -11.79
N SER A 386 6.49 25.80 -13.04
CA SER A 386 6.22 24.87 -14.21
C SER A 386 7.27 24.92 -15.46
N GLY A 387 8.00 23.88 -15.95
CA GLY A 387 9.09 23.95 -17.04
C GLY A 387 8.85 23.97 -18.61
N SER A 388 9.27 22.91 -19.37
CA SER A 388 9.03 22.14 -20.69
C SER A 388 9.24 22.49 -22.27
N GLU A 389 9.70 21.58 -23.19
CA GLU A 389 10.16 21.81 -24.64
C GLU A 389 11.34 22.83 -24.94
N GLU A 390 12.15 22.97 -26.02
CA GLU A 390 12.48 22.47 -27.41
C GLU A 390 14.03 22.73 -27.65
N ASP A 391 14.90 22.26 -28.59
CA ASP A 391 15.00 21.35 -29.78
C ASP A 391 16.52 20.97 -30.08
N ALA A 392 16.91 20.34 -31.22
CA ALA A 392 18.23 19.72 -31.55
C ALA A 392 18.84 20.16 -32.95
N PRO A 393 19.27 19.34 -33.96
CA PRO A 393 19.74 17.92 -34.10
C PRO A 393 21.08 17.79 -34.91
N PRO A 394 21.51 16.63 -35.50
CA PRO A 394 21.14 15.20 -35.39
C PRO A 394 22.33 14.37 -34.78
N SER A 395 22.78 13.13 -35.10
CA SER A 395 22.56 12.01 -36.07
C SER A 395 23.27 10.74 -35.47
N THR A 396 23.51 9.53 -36.03
CA THR A 396 22.90 8.51 -36.96
C THR A 396 23.76 7.21 -36.78
N SER A 397 23.40 5.95 -37.09
CA SER A 397 22.18 5.23 -37.51
C SER A 397 22.35 3.70 -37.28
N THR A 398 21.36 2.88 -37.66
CA THR A 398 21.46 1.44 -38.05
C THR A 398 22.11 0.42 -37.09
N ASP A 399 21.31 -0.17 -36.18
CA ASP A 399 20.76 -1.57 -36.20
C ASP A 399 21.59 -2.75 -36.83
N PRO A 400 21.37 -4.07 -36.51
CA PRO A 400 20.34 -4.67 -35.64
C PRO A 400 20.67 -5.94 -34.78
N ASN A 401 19.70 -6.31 -33.93
CA ASN A 401 19.16 -7.68 -33.67
C ASN A 401 19.66 -8.69 -32.59
N ALA A 402 18.64 -9.22 -31.87
CA ALA A 402 18.40 -10.62 -31.43
C ALA A 402 19.14 -11.30 -30.23
N ALA A 403 18.34 -12.00 -29.40
CA ALA A 403 18.74 -12.89 -28.28
C ALA A 403 18.45 -14.39 -28.63
N PRO A 404 18.79 -15.45 -27.82
CA PRO A 404 18.07 -15.75 -26.56
C PRO A 404 18.69 -16.70 -25.47
N LYS A 405 18.42 -16.37 -24.19
CA LYS A 405 17.93 -17.25 -23.07
C LYS A 405 18.51 -18.68 -22.82
N LYS A 406 19.12 -18.91 -21.63
CA LYS A 406 18.97 -20.04 -20.63
C LYS A 406 20.23 -20.13 -19.73
N LYS A 407 20.26 -20.65 -18.48
CA LYS A 407 19.26 -21.25 -17.54
C LYS A 407 19.77 -21.07 -16.08
N SER A 408 18.89 -21.06 -15.08
CA SER A 408 19.21 -20.74 -13.66
C SER A 408 19.23 -21.93 -12.67
N LYS A 409 20.09 -21.91 -11.63
CA LYS A 409 19.98 -22.72 -10.40
C LYS A 409 19.43 -21.88 -9.22
N LYS A 410 18.73 -22.52 -8.26
CA LYS A 410 18.08 -21.87 -7.08
C LYS A 410 19.03 -21.73 -5.86
N LYS A 411 18.72 -20.76 -4.98
CA LYS A 411 19.10 -20.72 -3.55
C LYS A 411 17.84 -20.66 -2.66
N ARG A 412 17.98 -20.90 -1.34
CA ARG A 412 16.87 -21.01 -0.35
C ARG A 412 16.28 -19.64 0.04
N SER A 413 15.12 -19.64 0.69
CA SER A 413 14.31 -18.45 1.00
C SER A 413 14.35 -18.02 2.49
N LYS A 414 13.84 -16.82 2.78
CA LYS A 414 13.63 -16.30 4.16
C LYS A 414 12.83 -17.28 5.06
N LYS A 415 11.92 -18.10 4.51
CA LYS A 415 11.03 -19.00 5.28
C LYS A 415 11.80 -20.02 6.14
N ASP A 416 12.99 -20.42 5.70
CA ASP A 416 13.86 -21.36 6.43
C ASP A 416 14.55 -20.71 7.64
N ARG A 417 14.96 -19.43 7.55
CA ARG A 417 15.67 -18.71 8.62
C ARG A 417 14.76 -18.34 9.81
N LEU A 418 13.45 -18.26 9.57
CA LEU A 418 12.47 -17.94 10.61
C LEU A 418 12.14 -19.16 11.50
N LYS A 419 12.25 -20.39 10.99
CA LYS A 419 12.02 -21.61 11.79
C LYS A 419 13.08 -21.79 12.89
N SER A 420 14.34 -21.48 12.59
CA SER A 420 15.46 -21.58 13.55
C SER A 420 15.42 -20.55 14.69
N ALA A 421 14.62 -19.48 14.57
CA ALA A 421 14.57 -18.42 15.58
C ALA A 421 13.52 -18.66 16.68
N VAL A 422 12.59 -19.61 16.49
CA VAL A 422 11.43 -19.83 17.38
C VAL A 422 11.44 -21.24 17.98
N GLY A 423 12.62 -21.84 18.16
CA GLY A 423 12.81 -23.14 18.83
C GLY A 423 12.23 -24.39 18.14
N LEU A 424 11.41 -24.23 17.10
CA LEU A 424 10.68 -25.30 16.40
C LEU A 424 11.56 -26.12 15.44
N THR A 425 12.64 -26.69 15.96
CA THR A 425 13.49 -27.68 15.28
C THR A 425 13.56 -28.96 16.10
N SER A 426 12.57 -29.82 15.92
CA SER A 426 12.58 -31.18 16.47
C SER A 426 13.83 -31.93 16.02
N LYS A 427 14.50 -32.58 16.97
CA LYS A 427 15.42 -33.69 16.72
C LYS A 427 15.05 -34.84 17.65
N ASP A 428 15.32 -36.03 17.16
CA ASP A 428 14.74 -37.29 17.58
C ASP A 428 14.91 -37.60 19.07
N ASP A 429 13.82 -37.95 19.74
CA ASP A 429 13.84 -39.02 20.75
C ASP A 429 12.52 -39.80 20.77
N LYS A 430 12.50 -40.97 21.41
CA LYS A 430 11.46 -42.01 21.22
C LYS A 430 10.22 -41.87 22.13
N PRO A 431 9.08 -42.51 21.77
CA PRO A 431 7.81 -42.28 22.45
C PRO A 431 7.69 -43.01 23.79
N GLY A 432 7.22 -42.29 24.81
CA GLY A 432 6.82 -42.82 26.10
C GLY A 432 6.06 -41.78 26.92
N GLU A 433 5.04 -42.24 27.63
CA GLU A 433 4.26 -41.56 28.67
C GLU A 433 3.45 -40.28 28.31
N SER A 434 2.17 -40.33 28.68
CA SER A 434 1.20 -39.24 28.55
C SER A 434 1.04 -38.48 29.87
N SER A 435 0.98 -37.15 29.81
CA SER A 435 0.43 -36.32 30.90
C SER A 435 -0.45 -35.20 30.35
N SER A 436 -1.32 -34.67 31.20
CA SER A 436 -2.54 -33.94 30.80
C SER A 436 -2.48 -32.43 31.04
N SER A 437 -3.04 -31.67 30.09
CA SER A 437 -3.74 -30.38 30.26
C SER A 437 -3.34 -29.48 31.46
N ALA A 438 -2.55 -28.43 31.19
CA ALA A 438 -2.46 -27.21 32.00
C ALA A 438 -2.05 -26.03 31.11
N ASP A 439 -2.30 -24.79 31.57
CA ASP A 439 -2.07 -23.57 30.79
C ASP A 439 -0.59 -23.31 30.45
N HIS A 440 -0.30 -23.17 29.15
CA HIS A 440 0.98 -22.67 28.64
C HIS A 440 0.76 -21.58 27.58
N ASN A 441 0.58 -20.33 28.01
CA ASN A 441 0.73 -19.17 27.12
C ASN A 441 2.20 -19.17 26.61
N PRO A 442 2.46 -19.27 25.29
CA PRO A 442 3.84 -19.28 24.76
C PRO A 442 4.62 -18.00 25.08
N VAL A 443 3.95 -16.88 25.38
CA VAL A 443 4.57 -15.63 25.81
C VAL A 443 5.13 -15.74 27.24
N SER A 444 4.58 -16.61 28.09
CA SER A 444 5.09 -16.86 29.45
C SER A 444 6.48 -17.51 29.47
N ALA A 445 6.81 -18.29 28.44
CA ALA A 445 8.10 -18.97 28.28
C ALA A 445 9.21 -18.07 27.68
N LEU A 446 8.87 -16.86 27.21
CA LEU A 446 9.86 -15.91 26.72
C LEU A 446 10.67 -15.29 27.86
N THR A 447 11.96 -15.08 27.61
CA THR A 447 12.84 -14.35 28.53
C THR A 447 12.49 -12.86 28.58
N LYS A 448 12.87 -12.18 29.68
CA LYS A 448 12.65 -10.74 29.85
C LYS A 448 13.25 -9.88 28.72
N ALA A 449 14.34 -10.34 28.10
CA ALA A 449 14.94 -9.68 26.93
C ALA A 449 14.04 -9.82 25.68
N GLN A 450 13.59 -11.05 25.37
CA GLN A 450 12.72 -11.32 24.21
C GLN A 450 11.34 -10.65 24.35
N LEU A 451 10.83 -10.49 25.57
CA LEU A 451 9.61 -9.74 25.84
C LEU A 451 9.77 -8.24 25.56
N ASN A 452 10.89 -7.63 25.95
CA ASN A 452 11.21 -6.25 25.58
C ASN A 452 11.49 -6.09 24.07
N GLU A 453 12.09 -7.09 23.42
CA GLU A 453 12.29 -7.10 21.96
C GLU A 453 10.94 -7.19 21.21
N LEU A 454 9.99 -8.00 21.70
CA LEU A 454 8.62 -8.07 21.18
C LEU A 454 7.88 -6.73 21.31
N LEU A 455 8.07 -6.00 22.41
CA LEU A 455 7.55 -4.63 22.59
C LEU A 455 8.20 -3.63 21.64
N LEU A 456 9.52 -3.66 21.50
CA LEU A 456 10.26 -2.79 20.57
C LEU A 456 9.86 -3.04 19.10
N MET A 457 9.41 -4.26 18.79
CA MET A 457 8.81 -4.62 17.49
C MET A 457 7.31 -4.29 17.37
N ASN A 458 6.62 -3.96 18.47
CA ASN A 458 5.20 -3.60 18.47
C ASN A 458 4.89 -2.47 19.49
N PRO A 459 5.11 -1.19 19.12
CA PRO A 459 4.86 -0.05 20.01
C PRO A 459 3.38 0.18 20.37
N ALA A 460 2.42 -0.44 19.68
CA ALA A 460 1.03 -0.43 20.13
C ALA A 460 0.87 -1.30 21.39
N LEU A 461 1.43 -2.51 21.37
CA LEU A 461 1.42 -3.48 22.48
C LEU A 461 2.12 -2.95 23.74
N ALA A 462 3.17 -2.14 23.58
CA ALA A 462 3.86 -1.50 24.70
C ALA A 462 2.97 -0.53 25.48
N ARG A 463 2.24 0.32 24.75
CA ARG A 463 1.35 1.33 25.32
C ARG A 463 0.07 0.71 25.90
N GLU A 464 -0.38 -0.41 25.34
CA GLU A 464 -1.48 -1.22 25.88
C GLU A 464 -1.17 -1.78 27.27
N VAL A 465 0.06 -2.25 27.53
CA VAL A 465 0.48 -2.68 28.89
C VAL A 465 0.94 -1.55 29.81
N GLY A 466 0.61 -0.30 29.45
CA GLY A 466 0.85 0.89 30.28
C GLY A 466 2.29 1.42 30.30
N LEU A 467 3.16 0.94 29.41
CA LEU A 467 4.53 1.44 29.27
C LEU A 467 4.57 2.66 28.32
N LYS A 468 5.44 3.61 28.60
CA LYS A 468 5.75 4.71 27.69
C LYS A 468 6.71 4.25 26.59
N ASP A 469 6.71 4.94 25.46
CA ASP A 469 7.61 4.63 24.35
C ASP A 469 9.09 4.71 24.80
N GLY A 470 9.80 3.57 24.79
CA GLY A 470 11.17 3.41 25.28
C GLY A 470 11.33 2.90 26.73
N GLU A 471 10.24 2.72 27.48
CA GLU A 471 10.26 2.26 28.87
C GLU A 471 10.41 0.72 28.94
N ALA A 472 11.50 0.23 29.55
CA ALA A 472 11.77 -1.20 29.65
C ALA A 472 10.78 -1.90 30.60
N ALA A 473 10.16 -2.99 30.16
CA ALA A 473 9.10 -3.64 30.93
C ALA A 473 9.60 -4.16 32.29
N THR A 474 8.84 -3.84 33.35
CA THR A 474 9.08 -4.28 34.72
C THR A 474 7.79 -4.84 35.33
N GLY A 475 7.93 -5.71 36.34
CA GLY A 475 6.84 -6.25 37.17
C GLY A 475 5.51 -6.48 36.44
N THR A 476 4.53 -5.65 36.78
CA THR A 476 3.16 -5.68 36.27
C THR A 476 3.03 -5.60 34.75
N ALA A 477 3.88 -4.83 34.05
CA ALA A 477 3.84 -4.75 32.59
C ALA A 477 4.35 -6.04 31.93
N LEU A 478 5.32 -6.72 32.54
CA LEU A 478 5.75 -8.05 32.12
C LEU A 478 4.69 -9.12 32.40
N GLU A 479 3.95 -9.01 33.51
CA GLU A 479 2.82 -9.90 33.77
C GLU A 479 1.66 -9.65 32.80
N ALA A 480 1.38 -8.40 32.45
CA ALA A 480 0.40 -8.05 31.43
C ALA A 480 0.81 -8.65 30.08
N LEU A 481 2.08 -8.52 29.66
CA LEU A 481 2.60 -9.23 28.49
C LEU A 481 2.46 -10.75 28.56
N LYS A 482 2.68 -11.36 29.72
CA LYS A 482 2.46 -12.81 29.91
C LYS A 482 0.97 -13.20 29.97
N LYS A 483 0.06 -12.23 29.91
CA LYS A 483 -1.40 -12.40 29.77
C LYS A 483 -1.90 -12.00 28.36
N LEU A 484 -1.16 -11.20 27.60
CA LEU A 484 -1.46 -10.86 26.20
C LEU A 484 -1.54 -12.13 25.32
N SER A 485 -2.55 -12.17 24.44
CA SER A 485 -2.74 -13.28 23.51
C SER A 485 -1.94 -13.06 22.22
N LEU A 486 -1.54 -14.16 21.56
CA LEU A 486 -0.84 -14.06 20.28
C LEU A 486 -1.78 -13.77 19.09
N GLN A 487 -3.10 -13.77 19.28
CA GLN A 487 -4.07 -13.39 18.23
C GLN A 487 -4.08 -11.88 18.01
N ASP A 488 -3.96 -11.09 19.07
CA ASP A 488 -4.01 -9.63 19.00
C ASP A 488 -2.79 -9.03 18.26
N ILE A 489 -1.63 -9.69 18.42
CA ILE A 489 -0.42 -9.41 17.64
C ILE A 489 -0.64 -9.77 16.15
N MET A 490 -1.44 -10.80 15.85
CA MET A 490 -1.78 -11.17 14.47
C MET A 490 -2.76 -10.20 13.81
N THR A 491 -3.74 -9.63 14.54
CA THR A 491 -4.62 -8.59 13.98
C THR A 491 -3.84 -7.32 13.66
N GLY A 492 -2.82 -6.97 14.46
CA GLY A 492 -1.84 -5.92 14.10
C GLY A 492 -1.05 -6.22 12.82
N LEU A 493 -0.68 -7.48 12.57
CA LEU A 493 -0.01 -7.89 11.33
C LEU A 493 -0.98 -7.98 10.12
N ALA A 494 -2.23 -8.36 10.33
CA ALA A 494 -3.28 -8.32 9.32
C ALA A 494 -3.66 -6.88 8.93
N ALA A 495 -3.41 -5.90 9.82
CA ALA A 495 -3.56 -4.48 9.52
C ALA A 495 -2.51 -3.93 8.55
N SER A 496 -1.46 -4.68 8.19
CA SER A 496 -0.29 -4.18 7.41
C SER A 496 -0.54 -4.00 5.89
N GLY A 497 -1.75 -3.60 5.49
CA GLY A 497 -2.11 -3.28 4.10
C GLY A 497 -2.07 -1.77 3.80
N LYS A 498 -2.09 -1.40 2.51
CA LYS A 498 -2.03 0.02 2.03
C LYS A 498 -3.07 0.97 2.63
N ASN A 499 -4.15 0.45 3.21
CA ASN A 499 -5.26 1.23 3.77
C ASN A 499 -5.22 1.38 5.31
N ALA A 500 -4.10 1.02 5.95
CA ALA A 500 -3.89 1.17 7.39
C ALA A 500 -3.84 2.65 7.81
N LYS A 501 -4.93 3.15 8.38
CA LYS A 501 -4.94 4.42 9.11
C LYS A 501 -4.54 4.21 10.57
N ASP A 502 -3.85 5.18 11.15
CA ASP A 502 -3.46 5.17 12.57
C ASP A 502 -4.67 4.98 13.49
N ILE A 503 -4.49 4.21 14.56
CA ILE A 503 -5.43 3.96 15.67
C ILE A 503 -6.01 5.29 16.21
N GLY A 504 -5.18 6.31 16.35
CA GLY A 504 -5.58 7.66 16.78
C GLY A 504 -6.45 8.43 15.76
N SER A 505 -6.39 8.06 14.48
CA SER A 505 -7.05 8.79 13.39
C SER A 505 -8.54 8.43 13.18
N TYR A 506 -9.01 7.27 13.66
CA TYR A 506 -10.41 6.82 13.53
C TYR A 506 -11.38 7.53 14.50
N LYS A 507 -11.35 8.87 14.54
CA LYS A 507 -12.13 9.73 15.45
C LYS A 507 -13.64 9.48 15.44
N PHE A 508 -14.18 8.87 14.39
CA PHE A 508 -15.55 8.34 14.37
C PHE A 508 -15.67 7.03 15.17
N TRP A 509 -14.99 5.95 14.74
CA TRP A 509 -15.10 4.61 15.33
C TRP A 509 -14.69 4.51 16.80
N GLN A 510 -13.81 5.41 17.26
CA GLN A 510 -13.50 5.58 18.69
C GLN A 510 -14.78 5.84 19.53
N THR A 511 -15.78 6.56 18.99
CA THR A 511 -17.06 6.85 19.67
C THR A 511 -18.12 5.75 19.54
N GLN A 512 -17.92 4.79 18.62
CA GLN A 512 -18.91 3.78 18.26
C GLN A 512 -18.83 2.54 19.20
N PRO A 513 -19.93 1.79 19.38
CA PRO A 513 -19.95 0.54 20.17
C PRO A 513 -19.31 -0.62 19.36
N VAL A 514 -18.00 -0.57 19.17
CA VAL A 514 -17.18 -1.59 18.49
C VAL A 514 -15.90 -1.83 19.29
N ARG A 515 -15.36 -3.07 19.26
CA ARG A 515 -14.09 -3.44 19.90
C ARG A 515 -12.98 -2.49 19.44
N LYS A 516 -12.13 -2.02 20.35
CA LYS A 516 -11.03 -1.10 20.05
C LYS A 516 -9.77 -1.86 19.64
N PHE A 517 -8.80 -1.14 19.08
CA PHE A 517 -7.45 -1.68 18.93
C PHE A 517 -6.78 -1.62 20.30
N GLY A 518 -6.13 -2.71 20.72
CA GLY A 518 -5.60 -2.86 22.08
C GLY A 518 -6.69 -3.20 23.12
N GLU A 519 -7.53 -4.19 22.80
CA GLU A 519 -8.43 -4.85 23.75
C GLU A 519 -8.20 -6.37 23.61
N THR A 520 -7.21 -6.89 24.33
CA THR A 520 -6.71 -8.28 24.26
C THR A 520 -7.41 -9.27 25.19
N GLY A 521 -7.31 -10.56 24.86
CA GLY A 521 -7.74 -11.69 25.72
C GLY A 521 -9.13 -12.25 25.41
N GLU A 522 -9.48 -13.33 26.12
CA GLU A 522 -10.83 -13.89 26.11
C GLU A 522 -11.79 -13.00 26.91
N ILE A 523 -12.89 -12.63 26.27
CA ILE A 523 -13.94 -11.75 26.80
C ILE A 523 -15.26 -12.49 26.89
N GLU A 524 -16.14 -12.05 27.80
CA GLU A 524 -17.54 -12.46 27.74
C GLU A 524 -18.20 -11.84 26.49
N GLU A 525 -18.71 -12.68 25.60
CA GLU A 525 -19.32 -12.22 24.35
C GLU A 525 -20.72 -11.65 24.59
N GLY A 526 -20.98 -10.42 24.15
CA GLY A 526 -22.23 -9.72 24.47
C GLY A 526 -22.31 -8.29 23.92
N PRO A 527 -23.45 -7.60 24.08
CA PRO A 527 -23.63 -6.25 23.54
C PRO A 527 -22.79 -5.21 24.30
N PHE A 528 -22.13 -4.31 23.57
CA PHE A 528 -21.37 -3.20 24.18
C PHE A 528 -22.26 -2.19 24.91
N LYS A 529 -23.49 -1.99 24.42
CA LYS A 529 -24.47 -1.08 24.99
C LYS A 529 -25.86 -1.72 24.91
N VAL A 530 -26.51 -1.83 26.06
CA VAL A 530 -27.96 -1.99 26.12
C VAL A 530 -28.58 -0.67 25.64
N ILE A 531 -29.40 -0.72 24.61
CA ILE A 531 -30.08 0.45 24.04
C ILE A 531 -31.50 0.49 24.58
N ASP A 532 -31.88 1.66 25.10
CA ASP A 532 -33.25 1.97 25.49
C ASP A 532 -34.00 2.54 24.27
N PRO A 533 -35.04 1.86 23.73
CA PRO A 533 -35.76 2.30 22.55
C PRO A 533 -36.43 3.67 22.71
N GLU A 534 -36.90 4.02 23.92
CA GLU A 534 -37.60 5.28 24.17
C GLU A 534 -36.66 6.49 24.10
N LYS A 535 -35.36 6.26 24.34
CA LYS A 535 -34.31 7.29 24.28
C LYS A 535 -33.68 7.44 22.89
N VAL A 536 -34.12 6.66 21.89
CA VAL A 536 -33.64 6.81 20.50
C VAL A 536 -34.33 8.01 19.85
N PRO A 537 -33.60 8.95 19.22
CA PRO A 537 -34.21 10.09 18.54
C PRO A 537 -35.16 9.64 17.42
N LYS A 538 -36.44 10.04 17.53
CA LYS A 538 -37.50 9.70 16.57
C LYS A 538 -37.34 10.40 15.23
N GLU A 539 -36.86 11.64 15.27
CA GLU A 539 -36.50 12.43 14.09
C GLU A 539 -35.04 12.18 13.64
N PRO A 540 -34.74 12.30 12.33
CA PRO A 540 -33.38 12.25 11.82
C PRO A 540 -32.57 13.48 12.23
N ALA A 541 -31.23 13.36 12.22
CA ALA A 541 -30.36 14.52 12.40
C ALA A 541 -30.48 15.48 11.19
N ALA A 542 -30.46 16.79 11.47
CA ALA A 542 -30.50 17.81 10.43
C ALA A 542 -29.33 17.67 9.44
N MET A 543 -29.64 17.73 8.14
CA MET A 543 -28.64 17.66 7.08
C MET A 543 -27.93 19.01 6.88
N MET A 544 -26.76 18.96 6.23
CA MET A 544 -26.09 20.15 5.72
C MET A 544 -26.95 20.83 4.65
N GLU A 545 -26.88 22.17 4.57
CA GLU A 545 -27.65 22.96 3.62
C GLU A 545 -27.45 22.46 2.17
N GLY A 546 -28.55 22.35 1.42
CA GLY A 546 -28.55 21.83 0.05
C GLY A 546 -28.58 20.30 -0.07
N PHE A 547 -28.70 19.56 1.03
CA PHE A 547 -28.90 18.11 1.04
C PHE A 547 -30.10 17.70 1.90
N GLU A 548 -30.75 16.60 1.53
CA GLU A 548 -31.92 16.05 2.22
C GLU A 548 -31.82 14.53 2.36
N TRP A 549 -32.43 14.00 3.43
CA TRP A 549 -32.61 12.56 3.61
C TRP A 549 -33.69 12.02 2.66
N VAL A 550 -33.48 10.81 2.15
CA VAL A 550 -34.51 10.02 1.47
C VAL A 550 -34.49 8.58 2.00
N THR A 551 -35.67 7.98 2.05
CA THR A 551 -35.85 6.54 2.22
C THR A 551 -36.11 5.95 0.84
N MET A 552 -35.20 5.10 0.35
CA MET A 552 -35.26 4.57 -1.02
C MET A 552 -36.11 3.30 -1.05
N ASP A 553 -37.15 3.31 -1.87
CA ASP A 553 -38.06 2.19 -2.06
C ASP A 553 -37.75 1.46 -3.37
N LEU A 554 -37.25 0.23 -3.25
CA LEU A 554 -36.73 -0.53 -4.39
C LEU A 554 -37.82 -1.35 -5.11
N GLU A 555 -39.08 -1.28 -4.64
CA GLU A 555 -40.24 -1.71 -5.45
C GLU A 555 -40.53 -0.69 -6.57
N ARG A 556 -40.18 0.59 -6.36
CA ARG A 556 -40.26 1.64 -7.39
C ARG A 556 -39.01 1.63 -8.27
N ASP A 557 -39.17 1.18 -9.52
CA ASP A 557 -38.06 1.02 -10.48
C ASP A 557 -37.30 2.32 -10.82
N GLU A 558 -37.89 3.48 -10.55
CA GLU A 558 -37.25 4.81 -10.62
C GLU A 558 -36.19 5.00 -9.51
N GLU A 559 -36.53 4.67 -8.26
CA GLU A 559 -35.61 4.82 -7.13
C GLU A 559 -34.53 3.72 -7.14
N LEU A 560 -34.86 2.53 -7.66
CA LEU A 560 -33.86 1.51 -8.00
C LEU A 560 -32.93 1.96 -9.13
N GLN A 561 -33.41 2.72 -10.13
CA GLN A 561 -32.55 3.32 -11.16
C GLN A 561 -31.57 4.33 -10.53
N GLU A 562 -32.02 5.21 -9.62
CA GLU A 562 -31.14 6.13 -8.90
C GLU A 562 -30.04 5.41 -8.09
N VAL A 563 -30.38 4.31 -7.40
CA VAL A 563 -29.39 3.52 -6.65
C VAL A 563 -28.42 2.80 -7.59
N PHE A 564 -28.92 2.22 -8.68
CA PHE A 564 -28.08 1.61 -9.73
C PHE A 564 -27.08 2.61 -10.32
N ASP A 565 -27.54 3.80 -10.72
CA ASP A 565 -26.69 4.82 -11.35
C ASP A 565 -25.67 5.41 -10.37
N LEU A 566 -26.03 5.57 -9.08
CA LEU A 566 -25.08 5.98 -8.04
C LEU A 566 -23.97 4.93 -7.88
N LEU A 567 -24.33 3.65 -7.80
CA LEU A 567 -23.36 2.56 -7.61
C LEU A 567 -22.46 2.39 -8.84
N ASN A 568 -23.05 2.29 -10.04
CA ASN A 568 -22.33 2.12 -11.31
C ASN A 568 -21.47 3.35 -11.69
N GLY A 569 -21.76 4.54 -11.15
CA GLY A 569 -20.92 5.73 -11.30
C GLY A 569 -19.83 5.88 -10.23
N HIS A 570 -20.07 5.41 -9.00
CA HIS A 570 -19.33 5.91 -7.82
C HIS A 570 -19.07 4.88 -6.70
N TYR A 571 -19.31 3.59 -6.90
CA TYR A 571 -18.95 2.53 -5.93
C TYR A 571 -17.46 2.13 -6.04
N VAL A 572 -17.15 0.87 -5.74
CA VAL A 572 -15.80 0.29 -5.73
C VAL A 572 -15.24 0.17 -7.16
N GLU A 573 -14.00 0.61 -7.29
CA GLU A 573 -13.11 0.49 -8.45
C GLU A 573 -11.80 -0.11 -7.94
N ASP A 574 -11.04 -0.78 -8.81
CA ASP A 574 -9.71 -1.29 -8.51
C ASP A 574 -8.65 -0.16 -8.41
N GLU A 575 -7.46 -0.48 -7.91
CA GLU A 575 -6.39 0.54 -7.70
C GLU A 575 -5.93 1.21 -9.01
N GLU A 576 -6.10 0.55 -10.16
CA GLU A 576 -5.75 1.08 -11.48
C GLU A 576 -6.96 1.70 -12.22
N SER A 577 -8.17 1.61 -11.67
CA SER A 577 -9.44 2.03 -12.29
C SER A 577 -9.76 1.36 -13.64
N THR A 578 -9.27 0.13 -13.84
CA THR A 578 -9.54 -0.70 -15.04
C THR A 578 -10.90 -1.41 -14.94
N PHE A 579 -11.38 -1.70 -13.73
CA PHE A 579 -12.60 -2.46 -13.45
C PHE A 579 -13.52 -1.77 -12.45
N ARG A 580 -14.82 -1.76 -12.73
CA ARG A 580 -15.87 -1.33 -11.77
C ARG A 580 -16.96 -2.38 -11.64
N PHE A 581 -17.43 -2.65 -10.43
CA PHE A 581 -18.55 -3.58 -10.23
C PHE A 581 -19.85 -3.06 -10.87
N ASN A 582 -20.46 -3.90 -11.69
CA ASN A 582 -21.73 -3.69 -12.37
C ASN A 582 -22.83 -4.49 -11.67
N TYR A 583 -23.33 -3.95 -10.55
CA TYR A 583 -24.46 -4.53 -9.83
C TYR A 583 -25.75 -4.32 -10.63
N SER A 584 -26.25 -5.38 -11.29
CA SER A 584 -27.50 -5.29 -12.06
C SER A 584 -28.70 -4.97 -11.17
N LYS A 585 -29.77 -4.37 -11.74
CA LYS A 585 -31.04 -4.15 -11.01
C LYS A 585 -31.57 -5.42 -10.37
N SER A 586 -31.46 -6.54 -11.08
CA SER A 586 -31.90 -7.87 -10.64
C SER A 586 -31.07 -8.39 -9.46
N PHE A 587 -29.75 -8.12 -9.45
CA PHE A 587 -28.89 -8.33 -8.28
C PHE A 587 -29.30 -7.44 -7.10
N LEU A 588 -29.54 -6.15 -7.34
CA LEU A 588 -29.92 -5.21 -6.27
C LEU A 588 -31.26 -5.56 -5.62
N LYS A 589 -32.29 -5.95 -6.40
CA LYS A 589 -33.55 -6.47 -5.82
C LYS A 589 -33.31 -7.74 -5.00
N TRP A 590 -32.50 -8.68 -5.49
CA TRP A 590 -32.15 -9.90 -4.75
C TRP A 590 -31.38 -9.62 -3.45
N ALA A 591 -30.37 -8.75 -3.48
CA ALA A 591 -29.52 -8.43 -2.35
C ALA A 591 -30.20 -7.56 -1.28
N LEU A 592 -31.10 -6.66 -1.68
CA LEU A 592 -31.69 -5.65 -0.78
C LEU A 592 -33.11 -6.01 -0.29
N GLN A 593 -33.85 -6.84 -1.01
CA GLN A 593 -35.22 -7.24 -0.67
C GLN A 593 -35.30 -8.64 -0.02
N ALA A 594 -34.36 -8.93 0.90
CA ALA A 594 -34.35 -10.17 1.68
C ALA A 594 -35.62 -10.34 2.55
N PRO A 595 -36.01 -11.56 2.97
CA PRO A 595 -37.20 -11.75 3.80
C PRO A 595 -37.18 -10.90 5.07
N GLY A 596 -38.20 -10.04 5.25
CA GLY A 596 -38.26 -9.07 6.35
C GLY A 596 -37.51 -7.76 6.12
N TRP A 597 -37.05 -7.47 4.89
CA TRP A 597 -36.49 -6.16 4.51
C TRP A 597 -37.46 -5.00 4.80
N ARG A 598 -36.91 -3.80 4.89
CA ARG A 598 -37.63 -2.57 5.21
C ARG A 598 -37.04 -1.42 4.42
N ALA A 599 -37.88 -0.66 3.71
CA ALA A 599 -37.44 0.51 2.95
C ALA A 599 -36.71 1.52 3.85
N GLU A 600 -37.09 1.63 5.13
CA GLU A 600 -36.42 2.47 6.13
C GLU A 600 -34.91 2.21 6.24
N TRP A 601 -34.46 0.97 6.04
CA TRP A 601 -33.03 0.61 6.08
C TRP A 601 -32.28 0.92 4.77
N HIS A 602 -32.95 1.42 3.73
CA HIS A 602 -32.34 1.87 2.49
C HIS A 602 -32.21 3.41 2.51
N VAL A 603 -31.15 3.90 3.17
CA VAL A 603 -30.98 5.32 3.47
C VAL A 603 -30.20 6.01 2.35
N GLY A 604 -30.85 6.94 1.65
CA GLY A 604 -30.23 7.78 0.64
C GLY A 604 -30.08 9.24 1.07
N VAL A 605 -29.25 9.98 0.34
CA VAL A 605 -29.16 11.44 0.41
C VAL A 605 -29.33 12.00 -1.01
N ARG A 606 -30.31 12.89 -1.20
CA ARG A 606 -30.50 13.66 -2.43
C ARG A 606 -29.97 15.09 -2.25
N ALA A 607 -29.55 15.73 -3.34
CA ALA A 607 -29.16 17.15 -3.34
C ALA A 607 -30.39 18.03 -3.61
N SER A 608 -30.79 18.89 -2.67
CA SER A 608 -32.12 19.50 -2.63
C SER A 608 -32.48 20.35 -3.85
N LYS A 609 -31.50 20.97 -4.51
CA LYS A 609 -31.72 21.80 -5.72
C LYS A 609 -31.90 20.99 -7.01
N SER A 610 -31.31 19.80 -7.10
CA SER A 610 -31.31 18.97 -8.33
C SER A 610 -32.02 17.63 -8.18
N ARG A 611 -32.46 17.29 -6.96
CA ARG A 611 -33.08 16.03 -6.54
C ARG A 611 -32.26 14.76 -6.80
N LYS A 612 -31.08 14.85 -7.42
CA LYS A 612 -30.22 13.69 -7.71
C LYS A 612 -29.71 13.03 -6.42
N LEU A 613 -29.80 11.69 -6.34
CA LEU A 613 -29.11 10.88 -5.33
C LEU A 613 -27.59 11.07 -5.38
N VAL A 614 -26.97 11.31 -4.23
CA VAL A 614 -25.51 11.55 -4.09
C VAL A 614 -24.82 10.67 -3.05
N ALA A 615 -25.57 9.99 -2.20
CA ALA A 615 -25.05 8.95 -1.32
C ALA A 615 -26.14 7.93 -0.96
N PHE A 616 -25.71 6.73 -0.56
CA PHE A 616 -26.56 5.60 -0.18
C PHE A 616 -25.87 4.74 0.88
N ILE A 617 -26.65 4.11 1.76
CA ILE A 617 -26.25 3.00 2.63
C ILE A 617 -27.47 2.11 2.84
N SER A 618 -27.27 0.80 2.90
CA SER A 618 -28.38 -0.16 3.04
C SER A 618 -28.19 -1.11 4.21
N GLY A 619 -29.30 -1.63 4.71
CA GLY A 619 -29.37 -2.72 5.67
C GLY A 619 -30.46 -3.73 5.31
N VAL A 620 -30.20 -5.01 5.54
CA VAL A 620 -31.16 -6.12 5.46
C VAL A 620 -31.14 -6.93 6.76
N PRO A 621 -32.22 -7.63 7.15
CA PRO A 621 -32.22 -8.38 8.41
C PRO A 621 -31.40 -9.67 8.29
N VAL A 622 -30.79 -10.11 9.39
CA VAL A 622 -30.17 -11.43 9.50
C VAL A 622 -30.20 -11.92 10.96
N ASP A 623 -30.69 -13.15 11.17
CA ASP A 623 -30.51 -13.85 12.44
C ASP A 623 -29.12 -14.54 12.42
N LEU A 624 -28.12 -13.90 13.03
CA LEU A 624 -26.71 -14.30 12.99
C LEU A 624 -26.32 -15.07 14.24
N ARG A 625 -25.92 -16.34 14.12
CA ARG A 625 -25.32 -17.08 15.23
C ARG A 625 -23.86 -16.68 15.40
N VAL A 626 -23.49 -16.28 16.61
CA VAL A 626 -22.11 -16.11 17.08
C VAL A 626 -21.89 -17.08 18.24
N ARG A 627 -21.11 -18.12 17.98
CA ARG A 627 -20.87 -19.31 18.81
C ARG A 627 -22.19 -19.95 19.27
N GLN A 628 -22.62 -19.65 20.50
CA GLN A 628 -23.83 -20.18 21.14
C GLN A 628 -24.99 -19.17 21.19
N LYS A 629 -24.76 -17.89 20.89
CA LYS A 629 -25.78 -16.83 20.94
C LYS A 629 -26.28 -16.54 19.52
N VAL A 630 -27.60 -16.39 19.35
CA VAL A 630 -28.21 -15.93 18.08
C VAL A 630 -28.58 -14.46 18.24
N LEU A 631 -28.09 -13.63 17.32
CA LEU A 631 -28.24 -12.19 17.32
C LEU A 631 -29.22 -11.78 16.23
N LYS A 632 -30.28 -11.07 16.58
CA LYS A 632 -31.10 -10.36 15.59
C LYS A 632 -30.31 -9.13 15.16
N ALA A 633 -29.80 -9.14 13.93
CA ALA A 633 -28.88 -8.13 13.43
C ALA A 633 -29.34 -7.56 12.08
N THR A 634 -28.72 -6.46 11.66
CA THR A 634 -28.79 -5.96 10.29
C THR A 634 -27.48 -6.26 9.57
N GLU A 635 -27.50 -6.86 8.39
CA GLU A 635 -26.36 -6.88 7.48
C GLU A 635 -26.29 -5.54 6.75
N ILE A 636 -25.17 -4.82 6.89
CA ILE A 636 -24.98 -3.46 6.34
C ILE A 636 -24.04 -3.53 5.14
N ASN A 637 -24.53 -3.11 3.96
CA ASN A 637 -23.79 -3.15 2.69
C ASN A 637 -24.14 -1.95 1.79
N PHE A 638 -23.52 -1.84 0.60
CA PHE A 638 -23.77 -0.81 -0.43
C PHE A 638 -23.57 0.65 0.01
N LEU A 639 -22.67 0.89 0.97
CA LEU A 639 -22.26 2.24 1.38
C LEU A 639 -21.54 2.98 0.23
N CYS A 640 -22.24 3.91 -0.42
CA CYS A 640 -21.75 4.66 -1.57
C CYS A 640 -21.81 6.18 -1.32
N ILE A 641 -20.79 6.91 -1.80
CA ILE A 641 -20.78 8.37 -1.87
C ILE A 641 -20.24 8.79 -3.23
N HIS A 642 -21.02 9.61 -3.93
CA HIS A 642 -20.69 10.23 -5.22
C HIS A 642 -19.30 10.88 -5.17
N LYS A 643 -18.44 10.57 -6.15
CA LYS A 643 -16.98 10.88 -6.11
C LYS A 643 -16.66 12.30 -5.63
N LYS A 644 -17.37 13.32 -6.15
CA LYS A 644 -17.18 14.75 -5.79
C LYS A 644 -17.47 15.12 -4.31
N LEU A 645 -18.12 14.25 -3.53
CA LEU A 645 -18.43 14.45 -2.10
C LEU A 645 -17.60 13.55 -1.16
N ARG A 646 -16.68 12.75 -1.70
CA ARG A 646 -15.72 11.97 -0.89
C ARG A 646 -14.84 12.93 -0.05
N ALA A 647 -14.24 12.41 1.02
CA ALA A 647 -13.53 13.16 2.08
C ALA A 647 -14.34 14.19 2.90
N LYS A 648 -15.54 14.63 2.47
CA LYS A 648 -16.40 15.61 3.21
C LYS A 648 -17.13 15.03 4.45
N ARG A 649 -16.63 13.94 5.04
CA ARG A 649 -17.14 13.27 6.27
C ARG A 649 -18.62 12.85 6.28
N LEU A 650 -19.25 12.68 5.12
CA LEU A 650 -20.65 12.23 5.02
C LEU A 650 -20.87 10.78 5.51
N THR A 651 -19.88 9.88 5.40
CA THR A 651 -19.97 8.49 5.88
C THR A 651 -20.37 8.35 7.36
N PRO A 652 -19.71 9.03 8.33
CA PRO A 652 -20.18 9.12 9.72
C PRO A 652 -21.64 9.55 9.92
N VAL A 653 -22.22 10.33 9.00
CA VAL A 653 -23.61 10.80 9.09
C VAL A 653 -24.57 9.69 8.63
N LEU A 654 -24.27 9.06 7.49
CA LEU A 654 -25.00 7.90 6.96
C LEU A 654 -25.04 6.74 7.96
N ILE A 655 -23.88 6.38 8.56
CA ILE A 655 -23.80 5.29 9.54
C ILE A 655 -24.66 5.63 10.77
N LYS A 656 -24.61 6.86 11.29
CA LYS A 656 -25.45 7.27 12.43
C LYS A 656 -26.95 7.19 12.12
N GLU A 657 -27.37 7.60 10.93
CA GLU A 657 -28.79 7.59 10.55
C GLU A 657 -29.32 6.15 10.37
N ILE A 658 -28.58 5.27 9.69
CA ILE A 658 -29.03 3.87 9.58
C ILE A 658 -29.04 3.16 10.95
N THR A 659 -28.05 3.41 11.82
CA THR A 659 -28.06 2.92 13.21
C THR A 659 -29.30 3.39 13.96
N ARG A 660 -29.67 4.69 13.86
CA ARG A 660 -30.88 5.25 14.48
C ARG A 660 -32.14 4.53 14.00
N ARG A 661 -32.25 4.24 12.70
CA ARG A 661 -33.40 3.53 12.11
C ARG A 661 -33.47 2.06 12.54
N CYS A 662 -32.35 1.34 12.59
CA CYS A 662 -32.29 -0.01 13.14
C CYS A 662 -32.73 -0.03 14.62
N TYR A 663 -32.23 0.92 15.42
CA TYR A 663 -32.56 1.02 16.85
C TYR A 663 -34.05 1.33 17.11
N LEU A 664 -34.68 2.21 16.31
CA LEU A 664 -36.13 2.47 16.39
C LEU A 664 -36.97 1.24 16.04
N LEU A 665 -36.43 0.31 15.25
CA LEU A 665 -37.06 -0.95 14.84
C LEU A 665 -36.66 -2.14 15.72
N GLY A 666 -36.01 -1.89 16.87
CA GLY A 666 -35.67 -2.91 17.86
C GLY A 666 -34.46 -3.79 17.52
N ILE A 667 -33.67 -3.44 16.49
CA ILE A 667 -32.47 -4.17 16.10
C ILE A 667 -31.24 -3.36 16.52
N PHE A 668 -30.46 -3.91 17.45
CA PHE A 668 -29.37 -3.18 18.11
C PHE A 668 -27.97 -3.63 17.70
N GLN A 669 -27.85 -4.69 16.89
CA GLN A 669 -26.61 -5.26 16.39
C GLN A 669 -26.57 -5.19 14.85
N ALA A 670 -25.37 -5.17 14.28
CA ALA A 670 -25.18 -5.30 12.84
C ALA A 670 -23.92 -6.09 12.48
N ILE A 671 -23.92 -6.76 11.34
CA ILE A 671 -22.74 -7.33 10.70
C ILE A 671 -22.38 -6.48 9.48
N TYR A 672 -21.09 -6.24 9.26
CA TYR A 672 -20.59 -5.56 8.08
C TYR A 672 -19.18 -6.04 7.72
N THR A 673 -18.80 -5.86 6.46
CA THR A 673 -17.47 -6.18 5.96
C THR A 673 -16.80 -4.97 5.31
N GLY A 674 -15.47 -4.99 5.26
CA GLY A 674 -14.69 -4.01 4.50
C GLY A 674 -13.40 -4.59 3.96
N GLY A 675 -12.95 -4.06 2.81
CA GLY A 675 -11.59 -4.27 2.29
C GLY A 675 -10.55 -3.28 2.85
N VAL A 676 -10.97 -2.40 3.77
CA VAL A 676 -10.09 -1.54 4.57
C VAL A 676 -10.24 -1.92 6.04
N VAL A 677 -9.15 -1.84 6.79
CA VAL A 677 -9.13 -2.24 8.19
C VAL A 677 -9.70 -1.11 9.07
N LEU A 678 -10.65 -1.46 9.92
CA LEU A 678 -11.29 -0.62 10.93
C LEU A 678 -11.07 -1.23 12.34
N PRO A 679 -11.23 -0.46 13.43
CA PRO A 679 -11.23 -1.01 14.79
C PRO A 679 -12.53 -1.79 15.06
N THR A 680 -12.53 -3.08 15.36
CA THR A 680 -11.45 -4.09 15.24
C THR A 680 -12.10 -5.35 14.65
N PRO A 681 -11.47 -6.02 13.66
CA PRO A 681 -12.13 -7.13 12.98
C PRO A 681 -12.27 -8.36 13.88
N VAL A 682 -13.45 -8.99 13.84
CA VAL A 682 -13.71 -10.30 14.47
C VAL A 682 -13.02 -11.41 13.68
N SER A 683 -12.88 -11.24 12.36
CA SER A 683 -12.08 -12.12 11.50
C SER A 683 -11.60 -11.43 10.22
N THR A 684 -10.71 -12.08 9.48
CA THR A 684 -10.20 -11.63 8.19
C THR A 684 -10.03 -12.82 7.25
N CYS A 685 -10.72 -12.79 6.13
CA CYS A 685 -10.59 -13.76 5.04
C CYS A 685 -9.78 -13.15 3.88
N ARG A 686 -9.21 -13.99 3.01
CA ARG A 686 -8.48 -13.57 1.80
C ARG A 686 -9.23 -13.98 0.54
N TYR A 687 -9.25 -13.10 -0.48
CA TYR A 687 -9.83 -13.43 -1.80
C TYR A 687 -8.92 -14.37 -2.61
N PHE A 688 -9.56 -15.18 -3.44
CA PHE A 688 -8.96 -16.17 -4.33
C PHE A 688 -9.73 -16.22 -5.66
N HIS A 689 -8.99 -16.38 -6.77
CA HIS A 689 -9.53 -16.27 -8.13
C HIS A 689 -9.15 -17.48 -8.98
N ARG A 690 -10.13 -18.05 -9.69
CA ARG A 690 -9.96 -19.21 -10.56
C ARG A 690 -10.40 -18.87 -11.99
N SER A 691 -9.43 -18.61 -12.86
CA SER A 691 -9.66 -18.27 -14.27
C SER A 691 -10.41 -19.39 -15.01
N LEU A 692 -11.62 -19.13 -15.49
CA LEU A 692 -12.42 -20.04 -16.31
C LEU A 692 -12.11 -19.82 -17.80
N ASP A 693 -12.02 -18.56 -18.22
CA ASP A 693 -11.35 -18.14 -19.46
C ASP A 693 -10.09 -17.34 -19.12
N TRP A 694 -8.93 -17.99 -19.14
CA TRP A 694 -7.68 -17.29 -18.85
C TRP A 694 -7.25 -16.33 -19.96
N MET A 695 -7.67 -16.56 -21.22
CA MET A 695 -7.20 -15.72 -22.33
C MET A 695 -7.85 -14.34 -22.27
N LYS A 696 -9.18 -14.28 -22.12
CA LYS A 696 -9.90 -13.02 -21.93
C LYS A 696 -9.40 -12.25 -20.71
N LEU A 697 -9.21 -12.92 -19.57
CA LEU A 697 -8.68 -12.28 -18.35
C LEU A 697 -7.24 -11.75 -18.52
N TYR A 698 -6.43 -12.32 -19.40
CA TYR A 698 -5.11 -11.80 -19.73
C TYR A 698 -5.18 -10.60 -20.68
N GLU A 699 -6.07 -10.62 -21.66
CA GLU A 699 -6.30 -9.53 -22.63
C GLU A 699 -6.77 -8.24 -21.92
N VAL A 700 -7.71 -8.35 -20.98
CA VAL A 700 -8.21 -7.20 -20.20
C VAL A 700 -7.33 -6.83 -19.00
N GLY A 701 -6.15 -7.43 -18.83
CA GLY A 701 -5.22 -7.13 -17.72
C GLY A 701 -5.48 -7.85 -16.38
N PHE A 702 -6.69 -8.35 -16.12
CA PHE A 702 -7.10 -9.01 -14.86
C PHE A 702 -6.19 -10.18 -14.41
N SER A 703 -5.46 -10.83 -15.31
CA SER A 703 -4.60 -11.98 -15.01
C SER A 703 -3.22 -11.86 -15.65
N PRO A 704 -2.20 -11.33 -14.95
CA PRO A 704 -0.87 -11.14 -15.52
C PRO A 704 -0.20 -12.46 -15.91
N LEU A 705 0.50 -12.47 -17.05
CA LEU A 705 1.22 -13.63 -17.55
C LEU A 705 2.43 -13.95 -16.64
N PRO A 706 2.48 -15.12 -15.96
CA PRO A 706 3.56 -15.39 -15.01
C PRO A 706 4.93 -15.45 -15.68
N PRO A 707 6.00 -14.90 -15.06
CA PRO A 707 7.34 -14.86 -15.66
C PRO A 707 7.83 -16.23 -16.15
N LYS A 708 8.30 -16.27 -17.40
CA LYS A 708 8.76 -17.48 -18.12
C LYS A 708 7.64 -18.46 -18.54
N SER A 709 6.37 -18.07 -18.43
CA SER A 709 5.23 -18.84 -18.96
C SER A 709 4.87 -18.46 -20.41
N LYS A 710 3.74 -18.98 -20.91
CA LYS A 710 3.10 -18.63 -22.19
C LYS A 710 1.56 -18.67 -22.05
N PRO A 711 0.80 -17.85 -22.79
CA PRO A 711 -0.68 -17.89 -22.77
C PRO A 711 -1.28 -19.30 -22.95
N SER A 712 -0.85 -20.02 -23.98
CA SER A 712 -1.32 -21.39 -24.26
C SER A 712 -1.03 -22.40 -23.14
N TYR A 713 0.00 -22.18 -22.32
CA TYR A 713 0.25 -23.00 -21.14
C TYR A 713 -0.75 -22.69 -20.00
N GLN A 714 -1.12 -21.42 -19.79
CA GLN A 714 -2.10 -21.07 -18.76
C GLN A 714 -3.51 -21.51 -19.15
N VAL A 715 -3.92 -21.33 -20.41
CA VAL A 715 -5.17 -21.88 -20.97
C VAL A 715 -5.24 -23.41 -20.78
N SER A 716 -4.12 -24.11 -20.96
CA SER A 716 -4.02 -25.56 -20.70
C SER A 716 -4.08 -25.89 -19.19
N LYS A 717 -3.31 -25.18 -18.34
CA LYS A 717 -3.28 -25.33 -16.87
C LYS A 717 -4.69 -25.24 -16.26
N TYR A 718 -5.47 -24.27 -16.71
CA TYR A 718 -6.78 -23.94 -16.16
C TYR A 718 -7.97 -24.63 -16.83
N ARG A 719 -7.74 -25.40 -17.92
CA ARG A 719 -8.74 -26.22 -18.60
C ARG A 719 -9.53 -27.09 -17.60
N LEU A 720 -10.83 -27.18 -17.86
CA LEU A 720 -11.80 -28.01 -17.14
C LEU A 720 -12.44 -29.01 -18.12
N PRO A 721 -13.02 -30.12 -17.64
CA PRO A 721 -13.90 -30.98 -18.42
C PRO A 721 -15.15 -30.24 -18.95
N GLU A 722 -15.84 -30.86 -19.91
CA GLU A 722 -17.11 -30.35 -20.46
C GLU A 722 -18.33 -30.80 -19.64
N ASN A 723 -18.21 -31.95 -18.96
CA ASN A 723 -19.27 -32.61 -18.22
C ASN A 723 -18.86 -32.86 -16.76
N THR A 724 -19.84 -32.72 -15.87
CA THR A 724 -19.71 -32.96 -14.44
C THR A 724 -19.65 -34.46 -14.11
N ASN A 725 -18.96 -34.83 -13.03
CA ASN A 725 -18.67 -36.22 -12.68
C ASN A 725 -19.49 -36.75 -11.48
N THR A 726 -20.03 -35.87 -10.62
CA THR A 726 -20.84 -36.29 -9.46
C THR A 726 -22.19 -36.84 -9.90
N LYS A 727 -22.40 -38.16 -9.70
CA LYS A 727 -23.69 -38.81 -9.90
C LYS A 727 -24.75 -38.20 -8.97
N GLY A 728 -25.96 -37.99 -9.49
CA GLY A 728 -27.07 -37.38 -8.74
C GLY A 728 -27.08 -35.85 -8.74
N LEU A 729 -26.05 -35.19 -9.29
CA LEU A 729 -25.98 -33.73 -9.38
C LEU A 729 -27.04 -33.17 -10.33
N ARG A 730 -27.90 -32.28 -9.83
CA ARG A 730 -28.93 -31.55 -10.59
C ARG A 730 -29.17 -30.14 -10.02
N PRO A 731 -29.85 -29.23 -10.74
CA PRO A 731 -30.32 -27.98 -10.16
C PRO A 731 -31.21 -28.22 -8.93
N MET A 732 -31.16 -27.29 -7.98
CA MET A 732 -32.06 -27.23 -6.84
C MET A 732 -33.48 -26.83 -7.29
N GLU A 733 -34.49 -27.54 -6.79
CA GLU A 733 -35.91 -27.29 -7.01
C GLU A 733 -36.60 -26.88 -5.70
N ALA A 734 -37.79 -26.28 -5.79
CA ALA A 734 -38.54 -25.84 -4.60
C ALA A 734 -38.91 -26.98 -3.63
N ARG A 735 -38.97 -28.23 -4.11
CA ARG A 735 -39.17 -29.42 -3.25
C ARG A 735 -37.95 -29.78 -2.39
N ASP A 736 -36.77 -29.28 -2.74
CA ASP A 736 -35.52 -29.60 -2.03
C ASP A 736 -35.23 -28.62 -0.88
N ILE A 737 -35.96 -27.49 -0.79
CA ILE A 737 -35.74 -26.41 0.18
C ILE A 737 -35.58 -26.95 1.60
N ASP A 738 -36.51 -27.78 2.06
CA ASP A 738 -36.55 -28.25 3.44
C ASP A 738 -35.42 -29.25 3.75
N ALA A 739 -34.96 -30.02 2.76
CA ALA A 739 -33.81 -30.91 2.88
C ALA A 739 -32.47 -30.15 2.82
N VAL A 740 -32.37 -29.14 1.95
CA VAL A 740 -31.22 -28.22 1.87
C VAL A 740 -31.10 -27.38 3.14
N LEU A 741 -32.22 -26.95 3.72
CA LEU A 741 -32.28 -26.20 4.99
C LEU A 741 -31.75 -27.02 6.18
N ASP A 742 -32.16 -28.28 6.32
CA ASP A 742 -31.63 -29.21 7.32
C ASP A 742 -30.12 -29.47 7.10
N LEU A 743 -29.72 -29.77 5.86
CA LEU A 743 -28.32 -30.02 5.51
C LEU A 743 -27.42 -28.81 5.80
N LEU A 744 -27.85 -27.60 5.42
CA LEU A 744 -27.15 -26.35 5.74
C LEU A 744 -27.08 -26.11 7.25
N LYS A 745 -28.18 -26.31 8.00
CA LYS A 745 -28.18 -26.16 9.46
C LYS A 745 -27.16 -27.08 10.13
N ARG A 746 -27.13 -28.36 9.75
CA ARG A 746 -26.14 -29.34 10.26
C ARG A 746 -24.71 -28.99 9.86
N TYR A 747 -24.49 -28.54 8.63
CA TYR A 747 -23.16 -28.20 8.11
C TYR A 747 -22.59 -26.91 8.72
N LEU A 748 -23.41 -25.86 8.80
CA LEU A 748 -23.05 -24.53 9.29
C LEU A 748 -22.95 -24.45 10.82
N ALA A 749 -23.59 -25.35 11.56
CA ALA A 749 -23.49 -25.43 13.02
C ALA A 749 -22.04 -25.62 13.54
N ARG A 750 -21.13 -26.15 12.70
CA ARG A 750 -19.70 -26.32 13.02
C ARG A 750 -18.90 -25.02 13.05
N PHE A 751 -19.38 -23.96 12.40
CA PHE A 751 -18.66 -22.68 12.31
C PHE A 751 -18.95 -21.79 13.52
N ASP A 752 -17.99 -20.92 13.88
CA ASP A 752 -18.16 -19.97 14.98
C ASP A 752 -19.18 -18.88 14.66
N MET A 753 -19.21 -18.35 13.43
CA MET A 753 -20.18 -17.32 13.03
C MET A 753 -20.85 -17.68 11.70
N ALA A 754 -22.17 -17.84 11.69
CA ALA A 754 -22.96 -18.26 10.53
C ALA A 754 -24.43 -17.77 10.62
N PRO A 755 -25.13 -17.56 9.50
CA PRO A 755 -26.55 -17.23 9.50
C PRO A 755 -27.42 -18.41 9.98
N VAL A 756 -28.56 -18.10 10.60
CA VAL A 756 -29.58 -19.07 11.04
C VAL A 756 -30.74 -19.07 10.05
N PHE A 757 -30.55 -19.70 8.90
CA PHE A 757 -31.53 -19.69 7.83
C PHE A 757 -32.94 -20.16 8.27
N THR A 758 -33.94 -19.37 7.89
CA THR A 758 -35.37 -19.72 7.81
C THR A 758 -35.68 -20.44 6.50
N ARG A 759 -36.95 -20.82 6.30
CA ARG A 759 -37.39 -21.45 5.04
C ARG A 759 -37.50 -20.41 3.92
N GLU A 760 -38.04 -19.23 4.24
CA GLU A 760 -38.20 -18.10 3.31
C GLU A 760 -36.83 -17.60 2.82
N GLU A 761 -35.81 -17.57 3.68
CA GLU A 761 -34.45 -17.17 3.30
C GLU A 761 -33.78 -18.18 2.37
N VAL A 762 -33.98 -19.49 2.55
CA VAL A 762 -33.49 -20.49 1.57
C VAL A 762 -34.22 -20.34 0.24
N GLU A 763 -35.53 -20.04 0.25
CA GLU A 763 -36.30 -19.82 -0.98
C GLU A 763 -35.91 -18.52 -1.71
N HIS A 764 -35.55 -17.46 -0.99
CA HIS A 764 -35.11 -16.19 -1.58
C HIS A 764 -33.64 -16.17 -2.02
N TRP A 765 -32.74 -16.58 -1.13
CA TRP A 765 -31.29 -16.53 -1.38
C TRP A 765 -30.80 -17.67 -2.28
N LEU A 766 -31.35 -18.87 -2.10
CA LEU A 766 -30.72 -20.09 -2.61
C LEU A 766 -31.50 -20.78 -3.72
N LEU A 767 -32.83 -20.60 -3.85
CA LEU A 767 -33.57 -21.20 -4.96
C LEU A 767 -33.37 -20.41 -6.27
N GLN A 768 -33.09 -21.12 -7.36
CA GLN A 768 -33.14 -20.53 -8.71
C GLN A 768 -34.59 -20.24 -9.08
N LYS A 769 -34.97 -18.95 -9.19
CA LYS A 769 -36.28 -18.55 -9.74
C LYS A 769 -36.38 -19.05 -11.20
N LYS A 770 -37.55 -19.56 -11.59
CA LYS A 770 -37.71 -20.39 -12.80
C LYS A 770 -37.38 -19.66 -14.11
N ALA A 771 -37.07 -20.46 -15.13
CA ALA A 771 -36.46 -20.04 -16.41
C ALA A 771 -37.34 -19.19 -17.36
N ASP A 772 -38.42 -18.59 -16.86
CA ASP A 772 -39.23 -17.61 -17.59
C ASP A 772 -38.60 -16.20 -17.56
N THR A 773 -37.71 -15.93 -16.59
CA THR A 773 -36.79 -14.78 -16.62
C THR A 773 -35.69 -14.97 -17.65
N PRO A 774 -35.28 -13.93 -18.40
CA PRO A 774 -34.11 -14.00 -19.28
C PRO A 774 -32.85 -14.44 -18.51
N THR A 775 -31.95 -15.18 -19.17
CA THR A 775 -30.69 -15.66 -18.57
C THR A 775 -29.71 -14.53 -18.19
N LYS A 776 -30.00 -13.28 -18.55
CA LYS A 776 -29.30 -12.08 -18.08
C LYS A 776 -29.71 -11.63 -16.67
N ASP A 777 -30.91 -12.00 -16.22
CA ASP A 777 -31.47 -11.58 -14.93
C ASP A 777 -31.27 -12.60 -13.81
N GLN A 778 -30.72 -13.78 -14.14
CA GLN A 778 -30.38 -14.79 -13.14
C GLN A 778 -29.20 -14.31 -12.28
N VAL A 779 -29.43 -14.24 -10.96
CA VAL A 779 -28.42 -13.81 -9.98
C VAL A 779 -27.69 -14.98 -9.34
N VAL A 780 -28.38 -16.08 -9.03
CA VAL A 780 -27.84 -17.24 -8.30
C VAL A 780 -28.04 -18.55 -9.04
N TRP A 781 -27.05 -19.43 -8.96
CA TRP A 781 -27.09 -20.82 -9.44
C TRP A 781 -26.85 -21.75 -8.26
N SER A 782 -27.76 -22.72 -8.07
CA SER A 782 -27.77 -23.62 -6.92
C SER A 782 -28.06 -25.05 -7.34
N TYR A 783 -27.27 -25.98 -6.84
CA TYR A 783 -27.31 -27.39 -7.22
C TYR A 783 -27.36 -28.28 -5.99
N VAL A 784 -28.00 -29.43 -6.14
CA VAL A 784 -28.10 -30.49 -5.14
C VAL A 784 -27.58 -31.79 -5.73
N VAL A 785 -27.06 -32.66 -4.87
CA VAL A 785 -26.79 -34.07 -5.20
C VAL A 785 -27.87 -34.91 -4.54
N GLU A 786 -28.68 -35.57 -5.36
CA GLU A 786 -29.71 -36.52 -4.95
C GLU A 786 -29.14 -37.95 -5.05
N ASP A 787 -29.12 -38.70 -3.95
CA ASP A 787 -28.73 -40.10 -3.98
C ASP A 787 -29.70 -40.93 -4.85
N PRO A 788 -29.22 -41.65 -5.89
CA PRO A 788 -30.09 -42.31 -6.84
C PRO A 788 -31.02 -43.38 -6.26
N GLN A 789 -30.68 -43.99 -5.12
CA GLN A 789 -31.42 -45.10 -4.51
C GLN A 789 -32.40 -44.62 -3.44
N THR A 790 -31.94 -43.78 -2.52
CA THR A 790 -32.68 -43.31 -1.34
C THR A 790 -33.46 -42.03 -1.56
N LYS A 791 -33.20 -41.30 -2.67
CA LYS A 791 -33.81 -40.00 -3.01
C LYS A 791 -33.53 -38.89 -2.00
N LYS A 792 -32.57 -39.09 -1.10
CA LYS A 792 -32.10 -38.10 -0.15
C LYS A 792 -31.14 -37.11 -0.81
N ILE A 793 -31.21 -35.83 -0.43
CA ILE A 793 -30.19 -34.84 -0.77
C ILE A 793 -28.98 -35.04 0.16
N THR A 794 -27.81 -35.32 -0.43
CA THR A 794 -26.55 -35.57 0.31
C THR A 794 -25.58 -34.40 0.27
N ASP A 795 -25.71 -33.52 -0.72
CA ASP A 795 -24.83 -32.38 -0.93
C ASP A 795 -25.60 -31.22 -1.60
N TYR A 796 -25.11 -30.01 -1.37
CA TYR A 796 -25.65 -28.77 -1.90
C TYR A 796 -24.50 -27.79 -2.17
N PHE A 797 -24.56 -27.01 -3.25
CA PHE A 797 -23.67 -25.86 -3.46
C PHE A 797 -24.30 -24.76 -4.34
N SER A 798 -23.83 -23.53 -4.16
CA SER A 798 -24.29 -22.36 -4.93
C SER A 798 -23.19 -21.35 -5.23
N PHE A 799 -23.45 -20.54 -6.27
CA PHE A 799 -22.65 -19.37 -6.63
C PHE A 799 -23.55 -18.28 -7.22
N TYR A 800 -23.16 -17.00 -7.04
CA TYR A 800 -23.87 -15.85 -7.63
C TYR A 800 -23.06 -15.15 -8.73
N SER A 801 -23.73 -14.41 -9.61
CA SER A 801 -23.11 -13.54 -10.61
C SER A 801 -22.88 -12.15 -10.03
N LEU A 802 -21.65 -11.65 -10.16
CA LEU A 802 -21.37 -10.22 -10.08
C LEU A 802 -20.45 -9.87 -11.26
N GLU A 803 -20.90 -8.99 -12.13
CA GLU A 803 -20.16 -8.61 -13.33
C GLU A 803 -19.32 -7.35 -13.05
N SER A 804 -18.19 -7.20 -13.74
CA SER A 804 -17.36 -6.00 -13.69
C SER A 804 -17.24 -5.39 -15.07
N THR A 805 -17.62 -4.13 -15.23
CA THR A 805 -17.36 -3.35 -16.44
C THR A 805 -15.85 -3.15 -16.59
N VAL A 806 -15.34 -3.37 -17.81
CA VAL A 806 -13.96 -3.08 -18.20
C VAL A 806 -13.95 -1.69 -18.83
N ILE A 807 -13.06 -0.83 -18.37
CA ILE A 807 -12.96 0.56 -18.86
C ILE A 807 -12.01 0.61 -20.08
N ASP A 808 -12.43 1.34 -21.11
CA ASP A 808 -11.68 1.68 -22.33
C ASP A 808 -11.06 0.52 -23.15
N HIS A 809 -11.53 -0.72 -22.97
CA HIS A 809 -11.03 -1.89 -23.71
C HIS A 809 -11.83 -2.21 -24.99
N PRO A 810 -11.20 -2.26 -26.19
CA PRO A 810 -11.90 -2.22 -27.49
C PRO A 810 -12.62 -3.51 -27.94
N GLN A 811 -12.54 -4.61 -27.16
CA GLN A 811 -13.15 -5.91 -27.54
C GLN A 811 -13.93 -6.60 -26.41
N HIS A 812 -13.83 -6.12 -25.17
CA HIS A 812 -14.41 -6.77 -23.99
C HIS A 812 -14.96 -5.69 -23.05
N GLU A 813 -16.27 -5.49 -23.03
CA GLU A 813 -16.92 -4.47 -22.19
C GLU A 813 -17.10 -4.93 -20.72
N VAL A 814 -17.15 -6.24 -20.49
CA VAL A 814 -17.50 -6.85 -19.20
C VAL A 814 -16.70 -8.11 -18.92
N VAL A 815 -16.18 -8.26 -17.70
CA VAL A 815 -15.72 -9.52 -17.09
C VAL A 815 -16.84 -10.09 -16.23
N ARG A 816 -17.27 -11.31 -16.51
CA ARG A 816 -18.34 -12.00 -15.78
C ARG A 816 -17.74 -12.87 -14.68
N ALA A 817 -17.87 -12.46 -13.42
CA ALA A 817 -17.36 -13.21 -12.29
C ALA A 817 -18.49 -13.98 -11.57
N ALA A 818 -18.26 -15.27 -11.32
CA ALA A 818 -19.06 -16.06 -10.41
C ALA A 818 -18.42 -16.03 -9.02
N TYR A 819 -19.20 -15.90 -7.95
CA TYR A 819 -18.74 -15.88 -6.56
C TYR A 819 -19.30 -17.10 -5.81
N LEU A 820 -18.43 -17.90 -5.19
CA LEU A 820 -18.87 -19.01 -4.36
C LEU A 820 -19.69 -18.50 -3.16
N PHE A 821 -20.89 -19.06 -3.00
CA PHE A 821 -21.82 -18.67 -1.95
C PHE A 821 -21.92 -19.79 -0.91
N TYR A 822 -23.12 -20.28 -0.58
CA TYR A 822 -23.29 -21.35 0.41
C TYR A 822 -23.19 -22.75 -0.21
N TYR A 823 -22.65 -23.69 0.57
CA TYR A 823 -22.60 -25.12 0.24
C TYR A 823 -22.64 -25.97 1.52
N ALA A 824 -22.97 -27.25 1.37
CA ALA A 824 -22.98 -28.24 2.44
C ALA A 824 -22.87 -29.67 1.89
N THR A 825 -22.39 -30.59 2.72
CA THR A 825 -22.35 -32.04 2.41
C THR A 825 -22.49 -32.84 3.68
N GLU A 826 -23.11 -34.02 3.60
CA GLU A 826 -23.12 -34.98 4.71
C GLU A 826 -21.76 -35.69 4.91
N THR A 827 -20.89 -35.66 3.89
CA THR A 827 -19.60 -36.34 3.95
C THR A 827 -18.67 -35.64 4.94
N GLY A 828 -18.12 -36.40 5.89
CA GLY A 828 -17.22 -35.88 6.92
C GLY A 828 -17.91 -35.36 8.18
N LEU A 829 -19.25 -35.19 8.20
CA LEU A 829 -20.03 -34.78 9.38
C LEU A 829 -20.18 -35.89 10.46
N THR A 830 -19.24 -36.82 10.51
CA THR A 830 -19.17 -37.89 11.52
C THR A 830 -18.73 -37.34 12.88
N THR A 831 -18.89 -38.14 13.93
CA THR A 831 -18.25 -37.92 15.23
C THR A 831 -17.32 -39.12 15.52
N PRO A 832 -15.99 -38.96 15.56
CA PRO A 832 -15.23 -37.73 15.30
C PRO A 832 -15.32 -37.23 13.84
N PHE A 833 -15.00 -35.96 13.63
CA PHE A 833 -15.07 -35.25 12.34
C PHE A 833 -14.04 -35.78 11.33
N ASP A 834 -14.51 -36.33 10.20
CA ASP A 834 -13.64 -36.86 9.13
C ASP A 834 -13.32 -35.79 8.08
N LYS A 835 -12.31 -34.98 8.43
CA LYS A 835 -11.72 -33.96 7.57
C LYS A 835 -11.10 -34.51 6.26
N PRO A 836 -10.38 -35.65 6.24
CA PRO A 836 -9.96 -36.28 5.00
C PRO A 836 -11.10 -36.58 4.02
N ALA A 837 -12.20 -37.19 4.48
CA ALA A 837 -13.37 -37.47 3.64
C ALA A 837 -14.02 -36.19 3.13
N LEU A 838 -14.17 -35.17 4.00
CA LEU A 838 -14.68 -33.86 3.59
C LEU A 838 -13.80 -33.22 2.50
N LYS A 839 -12.47 -33.21 2.66
CA LYS A 839 -11.54 -32.64 1.67
C LYS A 839 -11.69 -33.29 0.29
N VAL A 840 -11.85 -34.61 0.25
CA VAL A 840 -12.11 -35.35 -1.01
C VAL A 840 -13.46 -34.98 -1.61
N ARG A 841 -14.53 -34.90 -0.79
CA ARG A 841 -15.87 -34.58 -1.29
C ARG A 841 -15.99 -33.15 -1.81
N LEU A 842 -15.50 -32.16 -1.06
CA LEU A 842 -15.54 -30.76 -1.49
C LEU A 842 -14.73 -30.54 -2.78
N ASN A 843 -13.59 -31.20 -2.94
CA ASN A 843 -12.84 -31.15 -4.20
C ASN A 843 -13.64 -31.67 -5.41
N ALA A 844 -14.44 -32.73 -5.25
CA ALA A 844 -15.32 -33.22 -6.31
C ALA A 844 -16.45 -32.22 -6.63
N LEU A 845 -17.17 -31.75 -5.61
CA LEU A 845 -18.27 -30.79 -5.76
C LEU A 845 -17.80 -29.47 -6.40
N MET A 846 -16.65 -28.94 -5.95
CA MET A 846 -16.09 -27.70 -6.48
C MET A 846 -15.54 -27.84 -7.90
N ASN A 847 -15.06 -29.02 -8.30
CA ASN A 847 -14.70 -29.27 -9.70
C ASN A 847 -15.92 -29.18 -10.61
N ASP A 848 -17.04 -29.80 -10.21
CA ASP A 848 -18.31 -29.74 -10.94
C ASP A 848 -18.92 -28.33 -10.92
N CYS A 849 -18.82 -27.60 -9.81
CA CYS A 849 -19.22 -26.20 -9.70
C CYS A 849 -18.47 -25.30 -10.71
N LEU A 850 -17.16 -25.48 -10.85
CA LEU A 850 -16.34 -24.76 -11.83
C LEU A 850 -16.70 -25.12 -13.29
N ILE A 851 -17.04 -26.39 -13.57
CA ILE A 851 -17.53 -26.84 -14.88
C ILE A 851 -18.87 -26.15 -15.21
N LEU A 852 -19.80 -26.10 -14.25
CA LEU A 852 -21.10 -25.45 -14.40
C LEU A 852 -20.95 -23.94 -14.63
N ALA A 853 -20.14 -23.24 -13.84
CA ALA A 853 -19.87 -21.81 -14.08
C ALA A 853 -19.24 -21.56 -15.47
N LYS A 854 -18.30 -22.40 -15.92
CA LYS A 854 -17.75 -22.28 -17.28
C LYS A 854 -18.80 -22.53 -18.36
N ARG A 855 -19.77 -23.43 -18.13
CA ARG A 855 -20.91 -23.69 -19.04
C ARG A 855 -21.80 -22.44 -19.21
N TYR A 856 -22.05 -21.70 -18.12
CA TYR A 856 -22.78 -20.41 -18.13
C TYR A 856 -21.94 -19.19 -18.52
N LYS A 857 -20.76 -19.40 -19.14
CA LYS A 857 -19.89 -18.33 -19.69
C LYS A 857 -19.46 -17.30 -18.63
N PHE A 858 -19.09 -17.77 -17.45
CA PHE A 858 -18.30 -16.99 -16.51
C PHE A 858 -16.82 -17.03 -16.90
N ASP A 859 -16.13 -15.89 -16.73
CA ASP A 859 -14.72 -15.70 -17.11
C ASP A 859 -13.79 -16.04 -15.94
N VAL A 860 -14.20 -15.71 -14.71
CA VAL A 860 -13.51 -16.01 -13.45
C VAL A 860 -14.48 -16.55 -12.42
N PHE A 861 -13.98 -17.42 -11.53
CA PHE A 861 -14.70 -17.90 -10.36
C PHE A 861 -13.94 -17.46 -9.09
N ASN A 862 -14.61 -16.68 -8.25
CA ASN A 862 -14.07 -16.04 -7.05
C ASN A 862 -14.49 -16.82 -5.80
N SER A 863 -13.62 -16.82 -4.79
CA SER A 863 -13.88 -17.42 -3.49
C SER A 863 -13.09 -16.69 -2.40
N LEU A 864 -13.45 -16.92 -1.14
CA LEU A 864 -12.79 -16.41 0.06
C LEU A 864 -12.29 -17.60 0.90
N THR A 865 -11.40 -17.36 1.87
CA THR A 865 -10.99 -18.37 2.86
C THR A 865 -12.04 -18.65 3.96
N LEU A 866 -13.32 -18.38 3.69
CA LEU A 866 -14.46 -18.73 4.55
C LEU A 866 -14.81 -20.23 4.46
N MET A 867 -15.62 -20.72 5.39
CA MET A 867 -16.03 -22.13 5.53
C MET A 867 -14.84 -23.12 5.42
N ASP A 868 -15.05 -24.28 4.82
CA ASP A 868 -14.02 -25.28 4.55
C ASP A 868 -13.27 -25.01 3.22
N ASN A 869 -13.31 -23.77 2.67
CA ASN A 869 -12.74 -23.47 1.34
C ASN A 869 -11.24 -23.78 1.25
N VAL A 870 -10.53 -23.63 2.38
CA VAL A 870 -9.12 -24.00 2.54
C VAL A 870 -8.81 -25.43 2.10
N LEU A 871 -9.78 -26.35 2.14
CA LEU A 871 -9.61 -27.75 1.77
C LEU A 871 -9.55 -27.97 0.24
N PHE A 872 -9.94 -27.00 -0.59
CA PHE A 872 -9.97 -27.18 -2.06
C PHE A 872 -9.37 -26.02 -2.87
N LEU A 873 -9.10 -24.86 -2.29
CA LEU A 873 -8.60 -23.69 -3.03
C LEU A 873 -7.32 -23.99 -3.83
N GLU A 874 -6.28 -24.55 -3.20
CA GLU A 874 -5.02 -24.85 -3.90
C GLU A 874 -5.18 -26.03 -4.90
N ASP A 875 -5.89 -27.10 -4.50
CA ASP A 875 -6.13 -28.30 -5.32
C ASP A 875 -6.92 -27.99 -6.60
N GLN A 876 -7.98 -27.17 -6.51
CA GLN A 876 -8.76 -26.69 -7.65
C GLN A 876 -8.07 -25.57 -8.44
N LYS A 877 -6.84 -25.19 -8.07
CA LYS A 877 -5.97 -24.21 -8.74
C LYS A 877 -6.46 -22.75 -8.64
N PHE A 878 -7.12 -22.36 -7.56
CA PHE A 878 -7.38 -20.94 -7.29
C PHE A 878 -6.04 -20.22 -7.04
N GLY A 879 -5.86 -19.07 -7.69
CA GLY A 879 -4.77 -18.14 -7.39
C GLY A 879 -5.12 -17.26 -6.20
N LYS A 880 -4.13 -16.91 -5.38
CA LYS A 880 -4.26 -15.91 -4.31
C LYS A 880 -4.58 -14.55 -4.92
N GLY A 881 -5.66 -13.91 -4.47
CA GLY A 881 -5.88 -12.49 -4.68
C GLY A 881 -4.95 -11.65 -3.79
N ASP A 882 -4.85 -10.37 -4.11
CA ASP A 882 -4.30 -9.32 -3.26
C ASP A 882 -5.27 -8.92 -2.14
N GLY A 883 -6.56 -8.78 -2.47
CA GLY A 883 -7.62 -8.35 -1.58
C GLY A 883 -7.87 -9.26 -0.36
N GLN A 884 -8.25 -8.63 0.74
CA GLN A 884 -8.79 -9.25 1.94
C GLN A 884 -10.22 -8.73 2.22
N LEU A 885 -10.97 -9.47 3.01
CA LEU A 885 -12.28 -9.08 3.52
C LEU A 885 -12.29 -9.23 5.05
N HIS A 886 -12.43 -8.11 5.74
CA HIS A 886 -12.43 -8.03 7.20
C HIS A 886 -13.88 -8.00 7.71
N TYR A 887 -14.21 -8.86 8.68
CA TYR A 887 -15.55 -9.02 9.25
C TYR A 887 -15.70 -8.28 10.57
N TYR A 888 -16.80 -7.55 10.73
CA TYR A 888 -17.07 -6.70 11.88
C TYR A 888 -18.47 -6.94 12.46
N LEU A 889 -18.59 -6.76 13.78
CA LEU A 889 -19.86 -6.69 14.48
C LEU A 889 -20.03 -5.33 15.15
N TYR A 890 -21.15 -4.68 14.89
CA TYR A 890 -21.56 -3.43 15.53
C TYR A 890 -22.38 -3.72 16.78
N ASN A 891 -22.06 -3.06 17.89
CA ASN A 891 -22.68 -3.21 19.20
C ASN A 891 -22.73 -4.66 19.73
N TYR A 892 -21.75 -5.47 19.35
CA TYR A 892 -21.51 -6.80 19.92
C TYR A 892 -20.01 -7.06 20.03
N ASN A 893 -19.57 -7.48 21.21
CA ASN A 893 -18.20 -7.85 21.49
C ASN A 893 -18.06 -9.37 21.35
N ALA A 894 -17.09 -9.82 20.55
CA ALA A 894 -16.87 -11.24 20.25
C ALA A 894 -15.37 -11.57 20.29
N ASN A 895 -15.02 -12.79 20.67
CA ASN A 895 -13.65 -13.29 20.59
C ASN A 895 -13.26 -13.54 19.14
N PRO A 896 -11.97 -13.41 18.76
CA PRO A 896 -11.53 -13.60 17.38
C PRO A 896 -11.94 -14.96 16.80
N ILE A 897 -12.26 -14.97 15.50
CA ILE A 897 -12.71 -16.14 14.76
C ILE A 897 -11.70 -16.44 13.65
N ALA A 898 -11.32 -17.71 13.47
CA ALA A 898 -10.39 -18.13 12.43
C ALA A 898 -10.96 -17.81 11.03
N GLY A 899 -10.16 -17.18 10.16
CA GLY A 899 -10.57 -16.76 8.82
C GLY A 899 -9.98 -17.61 7.68
N GLY A 900 -9.54 -18.84 7.97
CA GLY A 900 -8.91 -19.74 6.99
C GLY A 900 -7.52 -19.31 6.50
N VAL A 901 -6.85 -18.38 7.22
CA VAL A 901 -5.49 -17.91 6.91
C VAL A 901 -4.56 -17.97 8.11
N ASP A 902 -3.29 -18.31 7.87
CA ASP A 902 -2.24 -18.40 8.87
C ASP A 902 -1.65 -17.02 9.23
N ARG A 903 -0.68 -17.01 10.16
CA ARG A 903 0.07 -15.81 10.60
C ARG A 903 0.86 -15.09 9.49
N ARG A 904 0.80 -15.56 8.25
CA ARG A 904 1.54 -15.08 7.07
C ARG A 904 0.60 -14.80 5.90
N ASN A 905 -0.73 -14.81 6.12
CA ASN A 905 -1.77 -14.65 5.11
C ASN A 905 -1.72 -15.77 4.03
N GLU A 906 -1.20 -16.95 4.39
CA GLU A 906 -1.26 -18.18 3.59
C GLU A 906 -2.49 -19.01 4.00
N VAL A 907 -2.92 -19.98 3.18
CA VAL A 907 -4.06 -20.86 3.50
C VAL A 907 -3.78 -21.68 4.75
N ASP A 908 -4.61 -21.57 5.79
CA ASP A 908 -4.54 -22.45 6.96
C ASP A 908 -5.48 -23.64 6.81
N GLU A 909 -5.00 -24.68 6.12
CA GLU A 909 -5.71 -25.96 6.05
C GLU A 909 -5.84 -26.61 7.43
N ALA A 910 -4.96 -26.32 8.40
CA ALA A 910 -4.98 -26.97 9.70
C ALA A 910 -6.07 -26.39 10.62
N GLY A 911 -6.03 -25.07 10.84
CA GLY A 911 -7.00 -24.33 11.67
C GLY A 911 -8.36 -24.09 11.00
N MET A 912 -8.41 -24.08 9.66
CA MET A 912 -9.62 -23.85 8.86
C MET A 912 -10.28 -22.49 9.15
N SER A 913 -11.55 -22.32 8.76
CA SER A 913 -12.31 -21.09 8.99
C SER A 913 -13.46 -21.35 9.95
N GLY A 914 -13.62 -20.47 10.94
CA GLY A 914 -14.84 -20.37 11.77
C GLY A 914 -15.88 -19.42 11.17
N ILE A 915 -15.58 -18.79 10.02
CA ILE A 915 -16.52 -17.92 9.29
C ILE A 915 -17.38 -18.76 8.35
N GLY A 916 -18.62 -19.03 8.77
CA GLY A 916 -19.68 -19.70 8.02
C GLY A 916 -20.71 -18.74 7.41
N VAL A 917 -20.38 -17.45 7.30
CA VAL A 917 -21.19 -16.41 6.63
C VAL A 917 -20.45 -15.92 5.38
N ALA A 918 -21.20 -15.72 4.30
CA ALA A 918 -20.74 -15.11 3.04
C ALA A 918 -21.58 -13.86 2.76
N MET A 919 -20.91 -12.71 2.67
CA MET A 919 -21.47 -11.39 2.38
C MET A 919 -21.38 -11.09 0.88
N LEU A 920 -22.26 -10.22 0.36
CA LEU A 920 -22.46 -9.97 -1.07
C LEU A 920 -21.56 -8.90 -1.72
#